data_AF-A0A5D2IMD5-F1
#
_entry.id   AF-A0A5D2IMD5-F1
#
_cell.length_a   1.000
_cell.length_b   1.000
_cell.length_c   1.000
_cell.angle_alpha   90.00
_cell.angle_beta   90.00
_cell.angle_gamma   90.00
#
_symmetry.space_group_name_H-M   'P 1'
#
loop_
_entity.id
_entity.type
_entity.pdbx_description
1 polymer ?
#
loop_
_entity_poly.entity_id
_entity_poly.type
_entity_poly.pdbx_seq_one_letter_code
_entity_poly.pdbx_strand_id
1 'polypeptide(L)'
;MSSFTSLNFLEVTNEAGAAPRPPSSTPFSEDSEKEVEATSGKEVEPVDSLNLIGLQQKEERTTLIEEQLSETLEKESDVVSEKSSDFIVFRKCKFAENSLPSQEKNIFKDDGVSEYVEKPSSGSLETDNVKSIHNGNPSLESREGGTPYTPEEKCQDSVGNGESYTSQEENESSEKPEEKLKKTMRVQSNENISDNTSVAHTSLKSCASVGTGFEKNFELNSILSAIRSNGFLEGRAENGAMVEEAWETLQKSYVYYKGKPVGTLAAMDPTAEALNYNQVFVRDFVPSGLACLMRSASPGGDPVIVKNFLLKTLHLQGWEKRIDNFTLGEGVMPASFKVLYDSHRQKETLVADFGGSAIGRVAPVDSGFWWIILLRSYTKCTQDYTLSEMPEVQRGMKLILNLCLSDGFDTFPTLLCAAGCSMIDRRMGIYGYPIEIQALFYFALRCSRQMLKPERDGKELIERIDKRITALSYHIQKYYWLDFTQLNNIYRYKTEEYSHTAVNKFNVIPESIPDWVFDFMPLRGGYLIGNVSPARMDFRWFLVGNCIAILSSLATPAQATAIMDLIEERWEDLIGEMPLKIVYPALEGHDWRTVTGFDPKNTRWSYHNGGTWPALIWLLTAACIKNGRPQIAKRAIELMEQRLSKNGWPEYYDGKAGRYVGKQARKYQTWSISGYLVAKLMIENPANLPIISLEEDKRISMPKLTRSISF
;
A
#
# COMPACT_ATOMS: atom_id res chain seq x y z
N MET A 1 -43.25 -47.73 16.93
CA MET A 1 -43.90 -48.59 17.94
C MET A 1 -43.26 -48.23 19.27
N SER A 2 -44.04 -47.71 20.22
CA SER A 2 -44.64 -48.51 21.32
C SER A 2 -43.56 -48.79 22.38
N SER A 3 -43.53 -48.05 23.51
CA SER A 3 -44.22 -48.42 24.77
C SER A 3 -43.43 -49.48 25.58
N PHE A 4 -43.30 -49.45 26.90
CA PHE A 4 -44.01 -48.71 27.95
C PHE A 4 -43.30 -48.97 29.31
N THR A 5 -43.37 -48.05 30.30
CA THR A 5 -43.34 -48.34 31.77
C THR A 5 -42.09 -49.05 32.39
N SER A 6 -41.76 -48.99 33.69
CA SER A 6 -42.27 -48.25 34.87
C SER A 6 -41.32 -48.39 36.09
N LEU A 7 -41.30 -47.39 37.00
CA LEU A 7 -41.26 -47.49 38.48
C LEU A 7 -40.07 -48.24 39.18
N ASN A 8 -39.59 -47.94 40.40
CA ASN A 8 -39.97 -46.94 41.41
C ASN A 8 -38.89 -46.76 42.52
N PHE A 9 -38.75 -45.53 43.08
CA PHE A 9 -38.26 -45.16 44.44
C PHE A 9 -36.85 -45.63 44.92
N LEU A 10 -36.21 -45.08 45.99
CA LEU A 10 -36.66 -44.22 47.11
C LEU A 10 -35.53 -43.25 47.60
N GLU A 11 -35.89 -42.00 48.01
CA GLU A 11 -35.33 -41.07 49.04
C GLU A 11 -33.78 -40.88 49.25
N VAL A 12 -33.16 -39.68 49.06
CA VAL A 12 -33.05 -38.45 49.94
C VAL A 12 -31.86 -38.53 50.95
N THR A 13 -31.05 -37.52 51.34
CA THR A 13 -31.22 -36.06 51.68
C THR A 13 -29.95 -35.17 51.45
N ASN A 14 -30.12 -33.82 51.55
CA ASN A 14 -29.29 -32.67 52.05
C ASN A 14 -27.72 -32.73 52.19
N GLU A 15 -26.91 -31.64 52.19
CA GLU A 15 -27.14 -30.17 52.22
C GLU A 15 -25.98 -29.30 51.58
N ALA A 16 -25.96 -27.97 51.80
CA ALA A 16 -25.10 -26.94 51.14
C ALA A 16 -23.81 -26.54 51.94
N GLY A 17 -22.87 -25.67 51.49
CA GLY A 17 -22.61 -25.00 50.20
C GLY A 17 -21.70 -23.73 50.29
N ALA A 18 -21.54 -23.01 49.16
CA ALA A 18 -21.00 -21.62 48.99
C ALA A 18 -19.47 -21.33 49.07
N ALA A 19 -19.06 -20.13 48.60
CA ALA A 19 -17.67 -19.76 48.22
C ALA A 19 -17.31 -18.26 48.49
N PRO A 20 -16.01 -17.85 48.48
CA PRO A 20 -15.56 -16.50 48.86
C PRO A 20 -15.18 -15.54 47.70
N ARG A 21 -15.03 -14.24 48.02
CA ARG A 21 -14.48 -13.14 47.17
C ARG A 21 -13.71 -12.09 48.02
N PRO A 22 -12.97 -11.12 47.44
CA PRO A 22 -11.78 -10.51 48.07
C PRO A 22 -11.99 -9.20 48.88
N PRO A 23 -10.97 -8.75 49.65
CA PRO A 23 -11.00 -7.53 50.48
C PRO A 23 -10.26 -6.30 49.88
N SER A 24 -10.34 -5.15 50.57
CA SER A 24 -9.75 -3.86 50.15
C SER A 24 -9.28 -2.95 51.30
N SER A 25 -8.07 -2.39 51.18
CA SER A 25 -7.57 -1.06 51.65
C SER A 25 -7.76 -0.53 53.10
N THR A 26 -6.65 0.00 53.66
CA THR A 26 -6.49 1.20 54.57
C THR A 26 -6.97 1.15 56.05
N PRO A 27 -6.46 2.02 56.99
CA PRO A 27 -5.19 2.81 57.05
C PRO A 27 -4.52 3.04 58.47
N PHE A 28 -3.34 3.72 58.46
CA PHE A 28 -2.77 4.72 59.43
C PHE A 28 -2.06 4.38 60.79
N SER A 29 -1.22 5.37 61.21
CA SER A 29 -0.64 5.81 62.53
C SER A 29 0.62 5.17 63.18
N GLU A 30 1.78 5.79 62.93
CA GLU A 30 2.74 6.48 63.86
C GLU A 30 3.52 5.81 65.03
N ASP A 31 4.66 6.46 65.38
CA ASP A 31 5.57 6.36 66.56
C ASP A 31 6.44 5.09 66.83
N SER A 32 7.67 5.16 67.40
CA SER A 32 8.67 6.27 67.57
C SER A 32 10.10 5.76 67.98
N GLU A 33 11.13 6.60 67.73
CA GLU A 33 12.53 6.69 68.25
C GLU A 33 13.36 5.48 68.78
N LYS A 34 14.66 5.35 68.36
CA LYS A 34 15.86 5.85 69.11
C LYS A 34 17.23 5.66 68.42
N GLU A 35 18.25 6.39 68.93
CA GLU A 35 19.60 6.64 68.37
C GLU A 35 20.70 5.63 68.80
N VAL A 36 21.92 5.62 68.23
CA VAL A 36 23.20 6.25 68.72
C VAL A 36 24.35 5.67 67.84
N GLU A 37 25.51 6.27 67.46
CA GLU A 37 26.21 7.58 67.57
C GLU A 37 26.97 7.84 66.22
N ALA A 38 27.29 9.07 65.78
CA ALA A 38 28.58 9.82 65.85
C ALA A 38 29.90 9.09 65.45
N THR A 39 30.94 9.72 64.88
CA THR A 39 31.35 11.14 64.67
C THR A 39 32.02 11.26 63.25
N SER A 40 32.56 12.35 62.67
CA SER A 40 32.59 13.84 62.78
C SER A 40 33.24 14.38 61.46
N GLY A 41 33.24 15.66 61.07
CA GLY A 41 32.66 16.88 61.63
C GLY A 41 33.65 18.06 61.76
N LYS A 42 33.80 18.93 60.73
CA LYS A 42 34.46 20.26 60.85
C LYS A 42 34.12 21.24 59.70
N GLU A 43 33.88 22.50 60.04
CA GLU A 43 33.49 23.62 59.16
C GLU A 43 34.54 24.76 59.19
N VAL A 44 34.56 25.66 58.18
CA VAL A 44 34.98 27.08 58.28
C VAL A 44 34.24 27.92 57.21
N GLU A 45 33.77 29.12 57.59
CA GLU A 45 33.14 30.21 56.80
C GLU A 45 33.65 31.56 57.41
N PRO A 46 33.27 32.78 56.94
CA PRO A 46 33.43 33.40 55.61
C PRO A 46 34.05 34.83 55.70
N VAL A 47 34.11 35.61 54.59
CA VAL A 47 34.37 37.08 54.61
C VAL A 47 33.61 37.82 53.48
N ASP A 48 33.05 39.00 53.77
CA ASP A 48 32.17 39.84 52.92
C ASP A 48 32.84 40.68 51.79
N SER A 49 32.01 41.23 50.88
CA SER A 49 32.00 42.69 50.56
C SER A 49 30.83 43.22 49.70
N LEU A 50 29.94 44.01 50.32
CA LEU A 50 29.35 45.31 49.87
C LEU A 50 28.30 45.44 48.72
N ASN A 51 27.06 45.74 49.16
CA ASN A 51 26.10 46.80 48.72
C ASN A 51 25.46 46.82 47.30
N LEU A 52 24.11 46.82 47.14
CA LEU A 52 23.04 47.86 47.39
C LEU A 52 22.87 48.83 46.19
N ILE A 53 21.70 49.23 45.63
CA ILE A 53 20.24 49.35 45.96
C ILE A 53 19.42 48.95 44.68
N GLY A 54 18.11 48.63 44.57
CA GLY A 54 16.88 48.56 45.42
C GLY A 54 15.88 47.54 44.81
N LEU A 55 14.58 47.36 45.13
CA LEU A 55 13.44 48.11 45.74
C LEU A 55 12.63 49.01 44.77
N GLN A 56 11.29 48.94 44.62
CA GLN A 56 10.20 48.06 45.14
C GLN A 56 8.98 48.11 44.16
N GLN A 57 8.19 47.05 43.91
CA GLN A 57 6.89 46.67 44.54
C GLN A 57 5.88 47.83 44.78
N LYS A 58 4.58 47.70 44.47
CA LYS A 58 3.58 46.90 45.24
C LYS A 58 2.21 46.72 44.51
N GLU A 59 1.47 45.66 44.89
CA GLU A 59 -0.03 45.47 45.00
C GLU A 59 -0.98 45.86 43.82
N GLU A 60 -1.89 44.98 43.36
CA GLU A 60 -3.20 44.54 43.94
C GLU A 60 -4.26 45.67 44.06
N ARG A 61 -5.57 45.51 43.76
CA ARG A 61 -6.40 44.31 43.50
C ARG A 61 -7.69 44.60 42.68
N THR A 62 -8.34 43.52 42.22
CA THR A 62 -9.71 43.35 41.64
C THR A 62 -10.83 44.39 41.90
N THR A 63 -11.67 44.65 40.88
CA THR A 63 -13.15 44.38 40.90
C THR A 63 -13.78 44.34 39.49
N LEU A 64 -15.03 43.82 39.38
CA LEU A 64 -15.84 43.67 38.15
C LEU A 64 -16.72 44.91 37.87
N ILE A 65 -17.23 45.06 36.62
CA ILE A 65 -18.66 45.27 36.26
C ILE A 65 -18.83 45.23 34.72
N GLU A 66 -20.08 45.05 34.25
CA GLU A 66 -20.50 44.80 32.86
C GLU A 66 -20.96 46.06 32.11
N GLU A 67 -21.56 45.85 30.92
CA GLU A 67 -22.32 46.81 30.09
C GLU A 67 -21.51 47.94 29.43
N GLN A 68 -21.87 48.51 28.28
CA GLN A 68 -22.64 48.20 27.05
C GLN A 68 -22.66 49.55 26.28
N LEU A 69 -23.25 49.60 25.07
CA LEU A 69 -23.44 50.79 24.21
C LEU A 69 -22.12 51.35 23.63
N SER A 70 -21.85 51.48 22.31
CA SER A 70 -22.64 51.74 21.07
C SER A 70 -22.74 53.21 20.66
N GLU A 71 -22.77 53.42 19.33
CA GLU A 71 -23.14 54.66 18.61
C GLU A 71 -22.13 55.84 18.74
N THR A 72 -21.23 56.06 17.76
CA THR A 72 -21.39 56.68 16.41
C THR A 72 -21.51 58.21 16.37
N LEU A 73 -20.55 58.85 15.70
CA LEU A 73 -20.59 60.09 14.88
C LEU A 73 -19.16 60.22 14.31
N GLU A 74 -18.81 60.04 13.03
CA GLU A 74 -19.36 60.46 11.72
C GLU A 74 -18.89 61.86 11.26
N LYS A 75 -18.41 61.95 9.99
CA LYS A 75 -17.78 63.09 9.28
C LYS A 75 -16.34 63.43 9.74
N GLU A 76 -15.41 63.81 8.86
CA GLU A 76 -15.55 64.46 7.54
C GLU A 76 -15.15 63.58 6.32
N SER A 77 -15.40 64.09 5.11
CA SER A 77 -15.01 63.54 3.80
C SER A 77 -14.00 64.48 3.10
N ASP A 78 -13.17 64.03 2.15
CA ASP A 78 -13.50 64.21 0.72
C ASP A 78 -12.51 63.51 -0.25
N VAL A 79 -13.07 62.84 -1.29
CA VAL A 79 -12.67 62.63 -2.72
C VAL A 79 -11.14 62.52 -3.06
N VAL A 80 -10.63 61.60 -3.90
CA VAL A 80 -10.98 61.34 -5.32
C VAL A 80 -10.57 59.94 -5.86
N SER A 81 -11.52 59.29 -6.58
CA SER A 81 -11.42 58.28 -7.67
C SER A 81 -10.64 56.95 -7.56
N GLU A 82 -11.38 55.84 -7.78
CA GLU A 82 -11.20 54.84 -8.87
C GLU A 82 -9.93 53.96 -8.95
N LYS A 83 -9.92 52.72 -9.47
CA LYS A 83 -10.92 51.78 -10.08
C LYS A 83 -10.29 50.36 -10.05
N SER A 84 -10.97 49.21 -10.09
CA SER A 84 -12.34 48.80 -9.74
C SER A 84 -12.50 47.29 -10.04
N SER A 85 -13.17 46.51 -9.18
CA SER A 85 -13.59 45.14 -9.51
C SER A 85 -14.82 44.74 -8.68
N ASP A 86 -15.92 44.35 -9.34
CA ASP A 86 -17.18 44.04 -8.66
C ASP A 86 -17.84 42.77 -9.21
N PHE A 87 -18.66 42.14 -8.38
CA PHE A 87 -19.25 40.80 -8.59
C PHE A 87 -20.73 40.92 -9.02
N ILE A 88 -21.19 40.10 -9.97
CA ILE A 88 -22.63 40.02 -10.29
C ILE A 88 -23.22 38.66 -9.91
N VAL A 89 -24.16 38.69 -8.98
CA VAL A 89 -24.99 37.55 -8.55
C VAL A 89 -26.38 37.70 -9.17
N PHE A 90 -26.84 36.71 -9.94
CA PHE A 90 -28.19 36.71 -10.51
C PHE A 90 -29.25 36.14 -9.55
N ARG A 91 -30.41 36.82 -9.47
CA ARG A 91 -31.60 36.38 -8.74
C ARG A 91 -32.83 36.40 -9.67
N LYS A 92 -33.85 35.59 -9.33
CA LYS A 92 -35.09 35.39 -10.10
C LYS A 92 -35.81 36.69 -10.51
N CYS A 93 -36.50 36.65 -11.63
CA CYS A 93 -37.86 37.22 -11.73
C CYS A 93 -38.77 36.36 -12.62
N LYS A 94 -40.09 36.56 -12.55
CA LYS A 94 -41.13 35.96 -13.41
C LYS A 94 -41.61 37.01 -14.42
N PHE A 95 -42.14 36.57 -15.57
CA PHE A 95 -43.32 37.18 -16.22
C PHE A 95 -44.09 36.10 -17.01
N ALA A 96 -45.28 36.42 -17.52
CA ALA A 96 -46.24 35.44 -18.05
C ALA A 96 -46.91 35.87 -19.36
N GLU A 97 -47.35 34.87 -20.13
CA GLU A 97 -48.46 34.82 -21.10
C GLU A 97 -48.64 35.93 -22.16
N ASN A 98 -48.66 35.52 -23.44
CA ASN A 98 -49.94 35.43 -24.17
C ASN A 98 -49.93 34.68 -25.53
N SER A 99 -51.11 34.15 -25.88
CA SER A 99 -51.64 33.80 -27.23
C SER A 99 -51.00 32.70 -28.13
N LEU A 100 -51.88 31.81 -28.62
CA LEU A 100 -51.74 30.78 -29.67
C LEU A 100 -52.38 31.26 -31.00
N PRO A 101 -52.05 30.69 -32.19
CA PRO A 101 -52.69 29.47 -32.75
C PRO A 101 -51.69 28.47 -33.41
N SER A 102 -51.88 27.16 -33.63
CA SER A 102 -52.91 26.10 -33.52
C SER A 102 -53.23 25.43 -34.87
N GLN A 103 -53.49 24.10 -34.88
CA GLN A 103 -53.64 23.15 -36.03
C GLN A 103 -52.31 22.49 -36.48
N GLU A 104 -52.25 21.23 -36.96
CA GLU A 104 -53.30 20.27 -37.39
C GLU A 104 -53.38 18.95 -36.54
N LYS A 105 -54.10 17.92 -37.02
CA LYS A 105 -54.43 16.64 -36.34
C LYS A 105 -54.09 15.40 -37.20
N ASN A 106 -53.86 14.25 -36.55
CA ASN A 106 -54.29 12.86 -36.89
C ASN A 106 -53.77 11.96 -35.75
N ILE A 107 -54.53 11.21 -34.93
CA ILE A 107 -55.69 10.31 -35.09
C ILE A 107 -55.33 8.96 -35.76
N PHE A 108 -55.07 7.92 -34.96
CA PHE A 108 -55.98 6.75 -34.82
C PHE A 108 -55.67 5.88 -33.56
N LYS A 109 -56.64 5.02 -33.22
CA LYS A 109 -56.88 4.17 -32.02
C LYS A 109 -55.71 3.26 -31.55
N ASP A 110 -55.56 2.84 -30.29
CA ASP A 110 -56.46 2.51 -29.13
C ASP A 110 -56.82 1.00 -29.03
N ASP A 111 -57.31 0.56 -27.84
CA ASP A 111 -57.44 -0.81 -27.27
C ASP A 111 -56.15 -1.38 -26.61
N GLY A 112 -56.13 -1.85 -25.36
CA GLY A 112 -57.20 -1.83 -24.33
C GLY A 112 -56.78 -2.22 -22.90
N VAL A 113 -57.21 -1.38 -21.94
CA VAL A 113 -57.43 -1.52 -20.48
C VAL A 113 -57.18 -2.87 -19.76
N SER A 114 -56.42 -2.82 -18.66
CA SER A 114 -56.88 -3.33 -17.34
C SER A 114 -56.20 -2.61 -16.17
N GLU A 115 -56.97 -1.91 -15.33
CA GLU A 115 -56.51 -1.37 -14.04
C GLU A 115 -56.70 -2.40 -12.93
N TYR A 116 -55.83 -2.39 -11.91
CA TYR A 116 -56.26 -2.50 -10.51
C TYR A 116 -55.27 -1.75 -9.61
N VAL A 117 -55.80 -0.94 -8.69
CA VAL A 117 -55.05 -0.16 -7.70
C VAL A 117 -55.53 -0.56 -6.32
N GLU A 118 -54.62 -0.93 -5.42
CA GLU A 118 -54.90 -0.86 -3.98
C GLU A 118 -53.64 -0.65 -3.14
N LYS A 119 -53.80 0.05 -2.01
CA LYS A 119 -52.73 0.57 -1.14
C LYS A 119 -53.36 1.21 0.11
N PRO A 120 -52.65 1.28 1.24
CA PRO A 120 -52.00 0.22 2.01
C PRO A 120 -52.78 -0.05 3.32
N SER A 121 -52.28 -0.94 4.19
CA SER A 121 -52.77 -1.06 5.58
C SER A 121 -51.63 -1.05 6.61
N SER A 122 -51.90 -0.47 7.78
CA SER A 122 -50.99 -0.36 8.92
C SER A 122 -51.38 -1.32 10.04
N GLY A 123 -50.38 -1.91 10.73
CA GLY A 123 -50.58 -2.71 11.94
C GLY A 123 -49.31 -2.70 12.80
N SER A 124 -49.46 -2.77 14.12
CA SER A 124 -48.38 -2.56 15.10
C SER A 124 -48.62 -3.37 16.38
N LEU A 125 -47.54 -3.66 17.12
CA LEU A 125 -47.54 -4.34 18.44
C LEU A 125 -47.93 -5.84 18.34
N GLU A 126 -47.57 -6.74 19.26
CA GLU A 126 -46.75 -6.62 20.47
C GLU A 126 -45.99 -7.94 20.80
N THR A 127 -45.31 -7.99 21.93
CA THR A 127 -44.58 -9.17 22.46
C THR A 127 -45.49 -10.20 23.14
N ASP A 128 -45.10 -11.49 23.20
CA ASP A 128 -44.69 -12.12 24.47
C ASP A 128 -43.99 -13.50 24.34
N ASN A 129 -43.69 -14.13 25.49
CA ASN A 129 -42.77 -15.25 25.73
C ASN A 129 -43.46 -16.62 26.01
N VAL A 130 -42.62 -17.62 26.36
CA VAL A 130 -42.88 -18.77 27.27
C VAL A 130 -43.18 -20.17 26.67
N LYS A 131 -42.13 -21.04 26.63
CA LYS A 131 -42.08 -22.51 26.92
C LYS A 131 -42.94 -23.51 26.09
N SER A 132 -42.68 -24.83 26.02
CA SER A 132 -41.48 -25.72 26.13
C SER A 132 -41.92 -27.20 25.90
N ILE A 133 -41.07 -28.22 26.17
CA ILE A 133 -41.39 -29.67 26.32
C ILE A 133 -41.59 -30.43 24.97
N HIS A 134 -41.04 -31.63 24.68
CA HIS A 134 -40.18 -32.58 25.44
C HIS A 134 -39.23 -33.46 24.55
N ASN A 135 -38.21 -34.05 25.19
CA ASN A 135 -37.53 -35.38 25.09
C ASN A 135 -37.76 -36.33 23.87
N GLY A 136 -36.86 -37.28 23.52
CA GLY A 136 -35.53 -37.64 24.06
C GLY A 136 -35.10 -39.10 23.75
N ASN A 137 -33.78 -39.42 23.78
CA ASN A 137 -33.19 -40.77 23.60
C ASN A 137 -33.15 -41.60 24.91
N PRO A 138 -33.15 -42.96 24.87
CA PRO A 138 -31.96 -43.81 25.20
C PRO A 138 -31.94 -45.22 24.48
N SER A 139 -31.06 -46.22 24.70
CA SER A 139 -29.58 -46.32 24.90
C SER A 139 -29.10 -47.81 24.99
N LEU A 140 -27.82 -48.13 24.66
CA LEU A 140 -27.01 -49.30 25.14
C LEU A 140 -27.42 -50.74 24.68
N GLU A 141 -26.70 -51.88 24.85
CA GLU A 141 -25.40 -52.38 25.45
C GLU A 141 -25.06 -53.76 24.73
N SER A 142 -24.02 -54.62 24.91
CA SER A 142 -22.62 -54.70 25.45
C SER A 142 -21.98 -56.08 25.06
N ARG A 143 -20.63 -56.28 25.27
CA ARG A 143 -19.90 -57.55 25.63
C ARG A 143 -18.36 -57.41 25.52
N GLU A 144 -17.52 -57.78 26.51
CA GLU A 144 -16.92 -59.11 26.87
C GLU A 144 -16.02 -59.75 25.77
N GLY A 145 -14.76 -60.20 25.98
CA GLY A 145 -13.81 -60.13 27.11
C GLY A 145 -12.55 -61.03 26.90
N GLY A 146 -11.39 -60.74 27.53
CA GLY A 146 -10.16 -61.59 27.44
C GLY A 146 -8.83 -60.93 27.89
N THR A 147 -7.86 -61.71 28.40
CA THR A 147 -6.62 -61.27 29.12
C THR A 147 -5.46 -62.29 28.93
N PRO A 148 -4.25 -62.15 29.55
CA PRO A 148 -3.34 -61.00 29.69
C PRO A 148 -1.87 -61.35 29.29
N TYR A 149 -0.93 -60.38 29.33
CA TYR A 149 0.48 -60.58 29.77
C TYR A 149 1.12 -59.25 30.24
N THR A 150 2.21 -59.32 31.01
CA THR A 150 2.71 -58.23 31.89
C THR A 150 4.03 -57.57 31.44
N PRO A 151 4.29 -56.33 31.89
CA PRO A 151 5.62 -55.72 31.95
C PRO A 151 6.19 -55.64 33.38
N GLU A 152 7.50 -55.82 33.52
CA GLU A 152 8.32 -55.42 34.69
C GLU A 152 9.44 -54.51 34.14
N GLU A 153 9.75 -53.30 34.61
CA GLU A 153 9.95 -52.75 35.96
C GLU A 153 11.36 -52.99 36.55
N LYS A 154 12.22 -51.95 36.50
CA LYS A 154 12.84 -51.30 37.69
C LYS A 154 13.84 -50.19 37.32
N CYS A 155 13.95 -49.20 38.19
CA CYS A 155 15.04 -48.22 38.25
C CYS A 155 16.05 -48.64 39.34
N GLN A 156 17.29 -48.13 39.28
CA GLN A 156 18.01 -47.73 40.50
C GLN A 156 19.18 -46.78 40.22
N ASP A 157 19.50 -45.95 41.22
CA ASP A 157 20.49 -44.88 41.18
C ASP A 157 21.93 -45.33 41.45
N SER A 158 22.91 -44.47 41.19
CA SER A 158 24.11 -44.32 42.03
C SER A 158 24.83 -42.99 41.78
N VAL A 159 25.57 -42.52 42.78
CA VAL A 159 26.26 -41.21 42.81
C VAL A 159 27.68 -41.40 43.32
N GLY A 160 28.65 -40.66 42.74
CA GLY A 160 29.88 -40.27 43.46
C GLY A 160 31.20 -40.41 42.71
N ASN A 161 32.02 -39.36 42.84
CA ASN A 161 33.47 -39.26 42.54
C ASN A 161 33.89 -39.50 41.06
N GLY A 162 34.99 -38.93 40.57
CA GLY A 162 35.99 -38.03 41.17
C GLY A 162 37.34 -38.19 40.46
N GLU A 163 38.16 -37.13 40.47
CA GLU A 163 39.55 -37.07 39.93
C GLU A 163 39.68 -37.20 38.39
N SER A 164 40.45 -36.40 37.63
CA SER A 164 41.69 -35.62 37.80
C SER A 164 42.96 -36.35 37.35
N TYR A 165 43.44 -36.04 36.13
CA TYR A 165 44.83 -36.25 35.72
C TYR A 165 45.34 -35.08 34.87
N THR A 166 46.60 -34.70 35.09
CA THR A 166 47.29 -33.54 34.50
C THR A 166 48.78 -33.87 34.28
N SER A 167 49.53 -32.99 33.60
CA SER A 167 50.98 -33.09 33.27
C SER A 167 51.32 -34.16 32.20
N GLN A 168 52.41 -34.06 31.42
CA GLN A 168 53.53 -33.09 31.34
C GLN A 168 53.63 -32.60 29.86
N GLU A 169 54.15 -31.43 29.44
CA GLU A 169 55.11 -30.42 29.94
C GLU A 169 56.60 -30.65 29.60
N GLU A 170 57.10 -29.88 28.61
CA GLU A 170 58.49 -29.44 28.30
C GLU A 170 58.34 -28.39 27.15
N ASN A 171 58.67 -27.09 27.25
CA ASN A 171 59.97 -26.39 27.36
C ASN A 171 60.89 -26.62 26.13
N GLU A 172 61.57 -25.63 25.51
CA GLU A 172 62.02 -24.25 25.87
C GLU A 172 61.59 -23.20 24.79
N SER A 173 61.44 -21.88 25.02
CA SER A 173 62.43 -20.80 25.30
C SER A 173 63.48 -20.59 24.16
N SER A 174 63.87 -19.37 23.70
CA SER A 174 63.52 -17.98 24.03
C SER A 174 63.94 -16.97 22.91
N GLU A 175 63.77 -15.66 23.17
CA GLU A 175 64.47 -14.49 22.58
C GLU A 175 63.91 -13.72 21.34
N LYS A 176 63.99 -12.40 21.51
CA LYS A 176 63.83 -11.21 20.63
C LYS A 176 65.15 -10.38 20.84
N PRO A 177 65.47 -9.22 20.19
CA PRO A 177 64.57 -8.17 19.67
C PRO A 177 65.09 -7.33 18.46
N GLU A 178 64.48 -6.13 18.28
CA GLU A 178 65.12 -4.88 17.77
C GLU A 178 65.52 -4.75 16.26
N GLU A 179 65.48 -3.57 15.60
CA GLU A 179 64.84 -2.28 15.92
C GLU A 179 64.55 -1.34 14.70
N LYS A 180 63.64 -0.37 14.94
CA LYS A 180 63.59 1.05 14.49
C LYS A 180 63.73 1.50 13.00
N LEU A 181 62.70 2.28 12.64
CA LEU A 181 62.72 3.63 12.01
C LEU A 181 62.49 3.86 10.50
N LYS A 182 61.67 4.88 10.27
CA LYS A 182 61.23 5.52 9.03
C LYS A 182 62.37 6.32 8.35
N LYS A 183 62.42 6.38 7.01
CA LYS A 183 61.97 7.58 6.25
C LYS A 183 62.10 7.50 4.70
N THR A 184 61.06 8.02 4.06
CA THR A 184 60.98 8.82 2.79
C THR A 184 61.84 8.53 1.54
N MET A 185 61.12 8.69 0.40
CA MET A 185 61.49 9.39 -0.84
C MET A 185 61.72 8.55 -2.11
N ARG A 186 61.94 9.24 -3.24
CA ARG A 186 61.42 8.91 -4.59
C ARG A 186 62.39 9.44 -5.66
N VAL A 187 62.26 8.94 -6.91
CA VAL A 187 62.64 9.55 -8.22
C VAL A 187 63.72 8.78 -9.02
N GLN A 188 63.31 8.22 -10.17
CA GLN A 188 63.93 8.16 -11.53
C GLN A 188 65.44 7.79 -11.71
N SER A 189 65.95 7.26 -12.85
CA SER A 189 65.39 6.81 -14.16
C SER A 189 66.47 6.06 -14.98
N ASN A 190 66.07 5.42 -16.11
CA ASN A 190 66.90 4.84 -17.19
C ASN A 190 67.68 3.55 -16.81
N GLU A 191 68.14 2.69 -17.75
CA GLU A 191 68.25 2.83 -19.22
C GLU A 191 67.84 1.54 -20.01
N ASN A 192 68.19 1.42 -21.30
CA ASN A 192 67.55 0.51 -22.29
C ASN A 192 68.47 -0.60 -22.89
N ILE A 193 67.88 -1.41 -23.80
CA ILE A 193 68.46 -2.19 -24.92
C ILE A 193 68.77 -3.70 -24.70
N SER A 194 67.94 -4.58 -25.28
CA SER A 194 68.31 -5.48 -26.41
C SER A 194 67.15 -6.44 -26.80
N ASP A 195 67.12 -6.91 -28.05
CA ASP A 195 65.97 -7.57 -28.70
C ASP A 195 66.06 -9.11 -28.81
N ASN A 196 64.89 -9.80 -28.86
CA ASN A 196 64.40 -10.43 -30.12
C ASN A 196 63.03 -11.17 -30.00
N THR A 197 62.01 -10.59 -30.64
CA THR A 197 60.96 -11.19 -31.53
C THR A 197 60.01 -12.35 -31.14
N SER A 198 58.76 -12.17 -31.61
CA SER A 198 57.62 -13.11 -31.71
C SER A 198 56.85 -13.41 -30.40
N VAL A 199 55.52 -13.58 -30.36
CA VAL A 199 54.47 -13.64 -31.41
C VAL A 199 53.41 -12.53 -31.19
N ALA A 200 52.61 -12.19 -32.20
CA ALA A 200 51.80 -10.97 -32.24
C ALA A 200 50.51 -10.98 -31.37
N HIS A 201 50.32 -9.88 -30.61
CA HIS A 201 49.02 -9.36 -30.19
C HIS A 201 48.91 -7.90 -30.65
N THR A 202 47.96 -7.57 -31.53
CA THR A 202 47.71 -6.19 -31.98
C THR A 202 46.59 -5.52 -31.19
N SER A 203 46.95 -4.49 -30.43
CA SER A 203 46.03 -3.61 -29.70
C SER A 203 45.52 -2.47 -30.60
N LEU A 204 44.37 -1.86 -30.26
CA LEU A 204 43.90 -0.67 -30.98
C LEU A 204 43.19 0.37 -30.08
N LYS A 205 43.52 1.64 -30.34
CA LYS A 205 43.01 2.90 -29.78
C LYS A 205 43.25 3.97 -30.86
N SER A 206 42.41 4.96 -31.13
CA SER A 206 41.06 5.31 -30.62
C SER A 206 40.37 6.16 -31.74
N CYS A 207 39.33 6.99 -31.62
CA CYS A 207 38.64 7.59 -30.46
C CYS A 207 37.24 8.12 -30.82
N ALA A 208 36.53 8.64 -29.82
CA ALA A 208 35.55 9.73 -29.88
C ALA A 208 34.54 9.82 -31.07
N SER A 209 33.31 9.42 -30.75
CA SER A 209 32.08 10.25 -30.84
C SER A 209 31.22 10.28 -32.12
N VAL A 210 29.90 10.43 -31.85
CA VAL A 210 28.76 10.81 -32.73
C VAL A 210 28.42 9.91 -33.93
N GLY A 211 27.27 9.24 -33.87
CA GLY A 211 26.60 8.59 -35.01
C GLY A 211 25.25 7.99 -34.61
N THR A 212 24.18 8.31 -35.34
CA THR A 212 22.82 7.78 -35.11
C THR A 212 22.55 6.50 -35.92
N GLY A 213 21.80 5.54 -35.38
CA GLY A 213 21.37 4.35 -36.13
C GLY A 213 20.52 3.38 -35.31
N PHE A 214 19.19 3.44 -35.48
CA PHE A 214 18.23 2.56 -34.79
C PHE A 214 17.69 1.51 -35.78
N GLU A 215 18.51 0.54 -36.20
CA GLU A 215 18.09 -0.42 -37.24
C GLU A 215 18.73 -1.82 -37.14
N LYS A 216 18.10 -2.70 -36.34
CA LYS A 216 18.30 -4.17 -36.35
C LYS A 216 17.01 -4.92 -36.00
N ASN A 217 16.02 -4.87 -36.89
CA ASN A 217 14.73 -5.57 -36.73
C ASN A 217 14.49 -6.70 -37.75
N PHE A 218 15.46 -7.00 -38.64
CA PHE A 218 15.18 -7.82 -39.82
C PHE A 218 15.27 -9.35 -39.62
N GLU A 219 16.05 -9.84 -38.65
CA GLU A 219 16.29 -11.28 -38.46
C GLU A 219 15.17 -12.01 -37.69
N LEU A 220 14.34 -11.29 -36.92
CA LEU A 220 13.30 -11.89 -36.07
C LEU A 220 12.14 -12.50 -36.90
N ASN A 221 11.89 -11.97 -38.10
CA ASN A 221 10.76 -12.36 -38.95
C ASN A 221 10.89 -13.78 -39.53
N SER A 222 12.12 -14.25 -39.79
CA SER A 222 12.35 -15.60 -40.35
C SER A 222 11.93 -16.69 -39.35
N ILE A 223 12.23 -16.52 -38.06
CA ILE A 223 11.87 -17.47 -37.00
C ILE A 223 10.34 -17.53 -36.81
N LEU A 224 9.65 -16.38 -36.94
CA LEU A 224 8.20 -16.25 -36.86
C LEU A 224 7.42 -16.90 -38.02
N SER A 225 8.11 -17.44 -39.04
CA SER A 225 7.48 -18.21 -40.13
C SER A 225 7.29 -19.68 -39.79
N ALA A 226 8.28 -20.31 -39.15
CA ALA A 226 8.33 -21.77 -38.94
C ALA A 226 7.34 -22.28 -37.88
N ILE A 227 6.88 -21.42 -36.96
CA ILE A 227 6.04 -21.79 -35.80
C ILE A 227 4.54 -21.81 -36.15
N ARG A 228 4.13 -21.37 -37.35
CA ARG A 228 2.71 -21.11 -37.70
C ARG A 228 1.87 -22.35 -38.02
N SER A 229 2.47 -23.53 -38.16
CA SER A 229 1.80 -24.71 -38.72
C SER A 229 1.26 -25.64 -37.64
N ASN A 230 -0.07 -25.79 -37.62
CA ASN A 230 -0.89 -26.70 -36.81
C ASN A 230 -1.04 -26.34 -35.32
N GLY A 231 -2.21 -25.77 -34.98
CA GLY A 231 -2.68 -25.56 -33.60
C GLY A 231 -3.16 -24.13 -33.28
N PHE A 232 -2.67 -23.12 -34.01
CA PHE A 232 -2.76 -21.71 -33.56
C PHE A 232 -4.01 -20.92 -34.02
N LEU A 233 -4.97 -21.55 -34.73
CA LEU A 233 -6.09 -20.83 -35.36
C LEU A 233 -7.31 -20.67 -34.45
N GLU A 234 -7.74 -21.72 -33.75
CA GLU A 234 -8.93 -21.68 -32.88
C GLU A 234 -8.70 -20.79 -31.66
N GLY A 235 -7.61 -21.00 -30.91
CA GLY A 235 -7.25 -20.16 -29.76
C GLY A 235 -7.04 -18.68 -30.09
N ARG A 236 -6.71 -18.33 -31.35
CA ARG A 236 -6.64 -16.92 -31.77
C ARG A 236 -8.02 -16.27 -31.91
N ALA A 237 -9.05 -17.04 -32.26
CA ALA A 237 -10.44 -16.57 -32.30
C ALA A 237 -11.01 -16.45 -30.87
N GLU A 238 -10.81 -17.46 -30.02
CA GLU A 238 -11.25 -17.43 -28.62
C GLU A 238 -10.64 -16.25 -27.84
N ASN A 239 -9.33 -16.02 -27.97
CA ASN A 239 -8.68 -14.89 -27.28
C ASN A 239 -9.07 -13.53 -27.87
N GLY A 240 -9.64 -13.48 -29.08
CA GLY A 240 -10.29 -12.29 -29.63
C GLY A 240 -11.62 -12.02 -28.94
N ALA A 241 -12.50 -13.03 -28.87
CA ALA A 241 -13.80 -12.93 -28.21
C ALA A 241 -13.70 -12.55 -26.72
N MET A 242 -12.70 -13.07 -25.99
CA MET A 242 -12.46 -12.69 -24.58
C MET A 242 -12.04 -11.21 -24.42
N VAL A 243 -11.32 -10.64 -25.40
CA VAL A 243 -10.97 -9.20 -25.40
C VAL A 243 -12.20 -8.34 -25.72
N GLU A 244 -13.08 -8.79 -26.62
CA GLU A 244 -14.34 -8.11 -26.93
C GLU A 244 -15.32 -8.14 -25.75
N GLU A 245 -15.49 -9.31 -25.09
CA GLU A 245 -16.26 -9.47 -23.85
C GLU A 245 -15.76 -8.52 -22.74
N ALA A 246 -14.44 -8.43 -22.58
CA ALA A 246 -13.81 -7.54 -21.61
C ALA A 246 -14.08 -6.06 -21.93
N TRP A 247 -14.02 -5.65 -23.20
CA TRP A 247 -14.32 -4.28 -23.62
C TRP A 247 -15.80 -3.91 -23.41
N GLU A 248 -16.72 -4.79 -23.79
CA GLU A 248 -18.15 -4.58 -23.51
C GLU A 248 -18.42 -4.44 -22.02
N THR A 249 -17.83 -5.30 -21.20
CA THR A 249 -18.06 -5.32 -19.75
C THR A 249 -17.42 -4.10 -19.09
N LEU A 250 -16.24 -3.65 -19.55
CA LEU A 250 -15.67 -2.38 -19.11
C LEU A 250 -16.57 -1.20 -19.48
N GLN A 251 -17.13 -1.14 -20.69
CA GLN A 251 -18.05 -0.07 -21.10
C GLN A 251 -19.35 -0.07 -20.29
N LYS A 252 -19.92 -1.24 -20.02
CA LYS A 252 -21.13 -1.39 -19.17
C LYS A 252 -20.90 -0.88 -17.73
N SER A 253 -19.66 -0.83 -17.25
CA SER A 253 -19.31 -0.32 -15.91
C SER A 253 -19.21 1.21 -15.78
N TYR A 254 -19.40 1.96 -16.87
CA TYR A 254 -19.20 3.42 -16.88
C TYR A 254 -20.20 4.16 -15.98
N VAL A 255 -19.68 4.98 -15.08
CA VAL A 255 -20.46 5.89 -14.23
C VAL A 255 -20.53 7.26 -14.88
N TYR A 256 -21.74 7.78 -15.05
CA TYR A 256 -21.99 9.08 -15.66
C TYR A 256 -22.41 10.11 -14.60
N TYR A 257 -21.92 11.35 -14.75
CA TYR A 257 -22.39 12.52 -14.00
C TYR A 257 -22.68 13.66 -14.98
N LYS A 258 -23.95 14.11 -15.04
CA LYS A 258 -24.49 15.13 -15.93
C LYS A 258 -24.22 14.82 -17.40
N GLY A 259 -24.52 13.58 -17.79
CA GLY A 259 -24.31 13.04 -19.13
C GLY A 259 -22.84 12.82 -19.53
N LYS A 260 -21.87 13.04 -18.64
CA LYS A 260 -20.44 12.82 -18.91
C LYS A 260 -19.92 11.60 -18.17
N PRO A 261 -19.12 10.71 -18.79
CA PRO A 261 -18.50 9.61 -18.06
C PRO A 261 -17.45 10.17 -17.10
N VAL A 262 -17.44 9.71 -15.84
CA VAL A 262 -16.58 10.24 -14.75
C VAL A 262 -15.79 9.16 -14.02
N GLY A 263 -15.96 7.88 -14.35
CA GLY A 263 -15.29 6.76 -13.72
C GLY A 263 -15.97 5.43 -14.05
N THR A 264 -15.53 4.35 -13.41
CA THR A 264 -16.14 3.02 -13.54
C THR A 264 -16.51 2.46 -12.17
N LEU A 265 -17.60 1.69 -12.09
CA LEU A 265 -17.97 0.91 -10.89
C LEU A 265 -16.83 -0.07 -10.52
N ALA A 266 -16.69 -0.45 -9.25
CA ALA A 266 -15.70 -1.45 -8.86
C ALA A 266 -16.09 -2.88 -9.29
N ALA A 267 -17.38 -3.22 -9.19
CA ALA A 267 -17.92 -4.48 -9.73
C ALA A 267 -19.35 -4.34 -10.24
N MET A 268 -19.73 -5.27 -11.11
CA MET A 268 -21.11 -5.44 -11.61
C MET A 268 -21.63 -6.86 -11.34
N ASP A 269 -21.48 -7.32 -10.09
CA ASP A 269 -21.95 -8.63 -9.67
C ASP A 269 -23.49 -8.66 -9.57
N PRO A 270 -24.20 -9.43 -10.42
CA PRO A 270 -25.66 -9.50 -10.36
C PRO A 270 -26.17 -10.43 -9.23
N THR A 271 -25.28 -11.11 -8.51
CA THR A 271 -25.62 -12.16 -7.53
C THR A 271 -25.46 -11.74 -6.07
N ALA A 272 -24.88 -10.57 -5.80
CA ALA A 272 -24.56 -10.13 -4.44
C ALA A 272 -24.77 -8.61 -4.23
N GLU A 273 -25.30 -8.23 -3.06
CA GLU A 273 -25.58 -6.82 -2.72
C GLU A 273 -24.41 -5.89 -2.99
N ALA A 274 -24.65 -4.71 -3.57
CA ALA A 274 -23.58 -3.85 -4.05
C ALA A 274 -22.65 -3.31 -2.95
N LEU A 275 -23.14 -3.10 -1.72
CA LEU A 275 -22.39 -2.47 -0.61
C LEU A 275 -21.69 -1.17 -1.06
N ASN A 276 -20.35 -1.19 -1.14
CA ASN A 276 -19.49 -0.14 -1.67
C ASN A 276 -18.96 -0.43 -3.10
N TYR A 277 -19.16 -1.63 -3.66
CA TYR A 277 -18.67 -1.99 -5.01
C TYR A 277 -19.41 -1.24 -6.15
N ASN A 278 -20.51 -0.56 -5.85
CA ASN A 278 -21.17 0.41 -6.76
C ASN A 278 -20.54 1.82 -6.75
N GLN A 279 -19.39 2.00 -6.10
CA GLN A 279 -18.64 3.25 -6.10
C GLN A 279 -17.48 3.20 -7.10
N VAL A 280 -17.08 4.37 -7.60
CA VAL A 280 -15.84 4.57 -8.34
C VAL A 280 -14.71 4.71 -7.32
N PHE A 281 -13.85 3.70 -7.20
CA PHE A 281 -12.63 3.77 -6.40
C PHE A 281 -11.47 4.36 -7.21
N VAL A 282 -10.57 5.09 -6.54
CA VAL A 282 -9.41 5.68 -7.22
C VAL A 282 -8.44 4.61 -7.71
N ARG A 283 -8.20 3.55 -6.94
CA ARG A 283 -7.33 2.43 -7.35
C ARG A 283 -7.92 1.59 -8.49
N ASP A 284 -9.18 1.16 -8.38
CA ASP A 284 -9.87 0.37 -9.41
C ASP A 284 -9.98 1.11 -10.75
N PHE A 285 -10.10 2.45 -10.73
CA PHE A 285 -10.15 3.24 -11.96
C PHE A 285 -8.80 3.38 -12.67
N VAL A 286 -7.64 3.17 -12.01
CA VAL A 286 -6.33 3.30 -12.69
C VAL A 286 -6.19 2.39 -13.91
N PRO A 287 -6.37 1.05 -13.83
CA PRO A 287 -6.30 0.19 -15.01
C PRO A 287 -7.41 0.50 -16.02
N SER A 288 -8.62 0.89 -15.58
CA SER A 288 -9.70 1.31 -16.47
C SER A 288 -9.33 2.55 -17.29
N GLY A 289 -8.75 3.57 -16.64
CA GLY A 289 -8.27 4.77 -17.30
C GLY A 289 -7.06 4.50 -18.21
N LEU A 290 -6.14 3.64 -17.80
CA LEU A 290 -5.02 3.21 -18.66
C LEU A 290 -5.51 2.47 -19.91
N ALA A 291 -6.52 1.59 -19.80
CA ALA A 291 -7.13 0.94 -20.96
C ALA A 291 -7.76 1.97 -21.91
N CYS A 292 -8.52 2.94 -21.39
CA CYS A 292 -9.15 3.99 -22.19
C CYS A 292 -8.15 4.93 -22.89
N LEU A 293 -6.96 5.12 -22.31
CA LEU A 293 -5.84 5.85 -22.91
C LEU A 293 -5.10 5.02 -23.97
N MET A 294 -4.82 3.74 -23.70
CA MET A 294 -4.02 2.86 -24.55
C MET A 294 -4.79 2.30 -25.77
N ARG A 295 -6.12 2.39 -25.78
CA ARG A 295 -6.96 2.03 -26.92
C ARG A 295 -6.73 3.00 -28.09
N SER A 296 -6.23 2.48 -29.20
CA SER A 296 -5.80 3.30 -30.35
C SER A 296 -6.90 4.19 -30.93
N ALA A 297 -6.50 5.36 -31.44
CA ALA A 297 -7.36 6.48 -31.83
C ALA A 297 -8.19 6.29 -33.13
N SER A 298 -8.94 5.20 -33.19
CA SER A 298 -10.27 5.21 -33.82
C SER A 298 -11.28 5.87 -32.87
N PRO A 299 -12.55 6.13 -33.24
CA PRO A 299 -13.48 6.97 -32.47
C PRO A 299 -14.03 6.35 -31.16
N GLY A 300 -13.29 5.43 -30.55
CA GLY A 300 -13.58 4.79 -29.25
C GLY A 300 -12.41 4.82 -28.26
N GLY A 301 -11.31 5.54 -28.54
CA GLY A 301 -10.34 5.92 -27.51
C GLY A 301 -10.92 7.05 -26.66
N ASP A 302 -11.03 6.84 -25.34
CA ASP A 302 -11.72 7.77 -24.43
C ASP A 302 -10.76 8.37 -23.39
N PRO A 303 -9.98 9.42 -23.75
CA PRO A 303 -9.28 10.24 -22.78
C PRO A 303 -10.23 11.15 -21.98
N VAL A 304 -11.50 11.26 -22.37
CA VAL A 304 -12.48 12.19 -21.79
C VAL A 304 -13.00 11.68 -20.45
N ILE A 305 -13.29 10.38 -20.30
CA ILE A 305 -13.57 9.77 -18.98
C ILE A 305 -12.42 9.98 -18.00
N VAL A 306 -11.16 9.88 -18.45
CA VAL A 306 -9.98 10.11 -17.59
C VAL A 306 -9.84 11.58 -17.21
N LYS A 307 -9.99 12.52 -18.17
CA LYS A 307 -10.00 13.98 -17.90
C LYS A 307 -11.11 14.36 -16.92
N ASN A 308 -12.31 13.79 -17.10
CA ASN A 308 -13.45 14.01 -16.23
C ASN A 308 -13.22 13.44 -14.83
N PHE A 309 -12.72 12.20 -14.72
CA PHE A 309 -12.37 11.57 -13.44
C PHE A 309 -11.37 12.42 -12.65
N LEU A 310 -10.28 12.85 -13.29
CA LEU A 310 -9.24 13.67 -12.67
C LEU A 310 -9.82 15.00 -12.14
N LEU A 311 -10.65 15.68 -12.94
CA LEU A 311 -11.32 16.94 -12.56
C LEU A 311 -12.51 16.75 -11.60
N LYS A 312 -13.05 15.55 -11.43
CA LYS A 312 -14.11 15.25 -10.46
C LYS A 312 -13.53 14.89 -9.10
N THR A 313 -12.52 14.02 -9.06
CA THR A 313 -11.78 13.70 -7.83
C THR A 313 -11.05 14.93 -7.27
N LEU A 314 -10.51 15.80 -8.13
CA LEU A 314 -9.99 17.12 -7.72
C LEU A 314 -11.07 18.05 -7.14
N HIS A 315 -12.28 18.06 -7.70
CA HIS A 315 -13.38 18.84 -7.13
C HIS A 315 -13.79 18.32 -5.75
N LEU A 316 -13.76 16.99 -5.53
CA LEU A 316 -13.98 16.37 -4.22
C LEU A 316 -12.84 16.66 -3.24
N GLN A 317 -11.59 16.77 -3.70
CA GLN A 317 -10.46 17.22 -2.87
C GLN A 317 -10.70 18.60 -2.27
N GLY A 318 -11.35 19.52 -3.01
CA GLY A 318 -11.68 20.87 -2.55
C GLY A 318 -12.87 20.96 -1.58
N TRP A 319 -13.42 19.85 -1.09
CA TRP A 319 -14.48 19.85 -0.08
C TRP A 319 -13.91 19.93 1.34
N GLU A 320 -14.68 20.52 2.27
CA GLU A 320 -14.40 20.34 3.70
C GLU A 320 -14.75 18.89 4.10
N LYS A 321 -13.80 18.20 4.73
CA LYS A 321 -13.92 16.77 5.08
C LYS A 321 -13.82 16.65 6.60
N ARG A 322 -14.84 16.12 7.25
CA ARG A 322 -14.84 15.87 8.70
C ARG A 322 -15.10 14.39 8.99
N ILE A 323 -14.36 13.85 9.96
CA ILE A 323 -14.66 12.58 10.62
C ILE A 323 -14.89 12.93 12.09
N ASP A 324 -16.14 12.78 12.54
CA ASP A 324 -16.63 13.30 13.82
C ASP A 324 -16.23 14.78 14.01
N ASN A 325 -15.43 15.10 15.04
CA ASN A 325 -14.95 16.46 15.33
C ASN A 325 -13.60 16.81 14.69
N PHE A 326 -13.02 15.94 13.84
CA PHE A 326 -11.71 16.16 13.21
C PHE A 326 -11.83 16.50 11.71
N THR A 327 -11.28 17.64 11.30
CA THR A 327 -11.20 18.05 9.89
C THR A 327 -9.95 17.45 9.24
N LEU A 328 -10.11 16.76 8.11
CA LEU A 328 -8.99 16.16 7.37
C LEU A 328 -8.22 17.23 6.58
N GLY A 329 -6.94 16.97 6.31
CA GLY A 329 -6.09 17.86 5.53
C GLY A 329 -6.64 18.15 4.11
N GLU A 330 -6.44 19.38 3.64
CA GLU A 330 -6.96 19.87 2.35
C GLU A 330 -6.59 18.95 1.17
N GLY A 331 -5.35 18.45 1.15
CA GLY A 331 -4.85 17.59 0.08
C GLY A 331 -5.43 16.16 0.02
N VAL A 332 -6.15 15.70 1.04
CA VAL A 332 -6.65 14.31 1.12
C VAL A 332 -7.59 14.02 -0.04
N MET A 333 -7.24 13.04 -0.87
CA MET A 333 -8.10 12.51 -1.94
C MET A 333 -9.12 11.51 -1.36
N PRO A 334 -10.31 11.35 -1.96
CA PRO A 334 -11.25 10.32 -1.56
C PRO A 334 -10.70 8.92 -1.91
N ALA A 335 -11.12 7.91 -1.15
CA ALA A 335 -10.96 6.50 -1.51
C ALA A 335 -11.85 6.17 -2.73
N SER A 336 -13.09 6.65 -2.68
CA SER A 336 -14.13 6.40 -3.65
C SER A 336 -15.20 7.47 -3.68
N PHE A 337 -16.02 7.46 -4.74
CA PHE A 337 -17.23 8.27 -4.83
C PHE A 337 -18.35 7.56 -5.61
N LYS A 338 -19.59 8.00 -5.39
CA LYS A 338 -20.76 7.60 -6.18
C LYS A 338 -21.57 8.80 -6.64
N VAL A 339 -22.31 8.61 -7.73
CA VAL A 339 -23.39 9.49 -8.15
C VAL A 339 -24.69 8.96 -7.55
N LEU A 340 -25.44 9.83 -6.87
CA LEU A 340 -26.82 9.56 -6.46
C LEU A 340 -27.75 10.37 -7.35
N TYR A 341 -28.88 9.79 -7.74
CA TYR A 341 -29.92 10.46 -8.51
C TYR A 341 -31.15 10.69 -7.64
N ASP A 342 -31.49 11.96 -7.40
CA ASP A 342 -32.72 12.35 -6.71
C ASP A 342 -33.86 12.43 -7.73
N SER A 343 -34.71 11.40 -7.76
CA SER A 343 -35.84 11.30 -8.68
C SER A 343 -36.90 12.40 -8.47
N HIS A 344 -37.05 12.93 -7.26
CA HIS A 344 -38.01 14.01 -6.98
C HIS A 344 -37.50 15.37 -7.44
N ARG A 345 -36.18 15.60 -7.34
CA ARG A 345 -35.54 16.86 -7.76
C ARG A 345 -34.97 16.81 -9.18
N GLN A 346 -35.07 15.66 -9.86
CA GLN A 346 -34.47 15.38 -11.16
C GLN A 346 -32.98 15.76 -11.19
N LYS A 347 -32.26 15.48 -10.10
CA LYS A 347 -30.94 16.04 -9.82
C LYS A 347 -29.95 14.98 -9.36
N GLU A 348 -28.82 14.93 -10.04
CA GLU A 348 -27.66 14.18 -9.59
C GLU A 348 -26.86 14.92 -8.51
N THR A 349 -26.36 14.17 -7.52
CA THR A 349 -25.40 14.61 -6.50
C THR A 349 -24.22 13.64 -6.44
N LEU A 350 -23.05 14.15 -6.04
CA LEU A 350 -21.89 13.32 -5.72
C LEU A 350 -21.89 13.05 -4.21
N VAL A 351 -21.45 11.85 -3.82
CA VAL A 351 -21.09 11.49 -2.44
C VAL A 351 -19.73 10.81 -2.50
N ALA A 352 -18.80 11.21 -1.63
CA ALA A 352 -17.43 10.71 -1.61
C ALA A 352 -17.04 10.22 -0.21
N ASP A 353 -16.25 9.16 -0.15
CA ASP A 353 -15.69 8.64 1.09
C ASP A 353 -14.18 8.94 1.16
N PHE A 354 -13.76 9.51 2.29
CA PHE A 354 -12.37 9.87 2.60
C PHE A 354 -11.78 8.96 3.70
N GLY A 355 -12.45 7.85 4.02
CA GLY A 355 -12.17 7.00 5.18
C GLY A 355 -13.20 7.17 6.31
N GLY A 356 -14.21 8.02 6.15
CA GLY A 356 -15.24 8.27 7.16
C GLY A 356 -16.34 7.20 7.18
N SER A 357 -16.65 6.61 6.01
CA SER A 357 -17.58 5.47 5.87
C SER A 357 -16.87 4.12 5.64
N ALA A 358 -15.55 4.14 5.46
CA ALA A 358 -14.74 2.95 5.23
C ALA A 358 -14.73 2.02 6.45
N ILE A 359 -14.73 0.71 6.19
CA ILE A 359 -14.66 -0.32 7.25
C ILE A 359 -13.34 -0.15 8.00
N GLY A 360 -13.41 0.04 9.32
CA GLY A 360 -12.24 0.31 10.15
C GLY A 360 -11.66 1.73 10.04
N ARG A 361 -12.36 2.66 9.36
CA ARG A 361 -11.95 4.07 9.15
C ARG A 361 -10.54 4.23 8.54
N VAL A 362 -10.21 3.38 7.58
CA VAL A 362 -8.89 3.37 6.94
C VAL A 362 -8.67 4.58 6.02
N ALA A 363 -7.45 5.13 6.05
CA ALA A 363 -7.08 6.33 5.31
C ALA A 363 -6.53 5.98 3.91
N PRO A 364 -7.09 6.52 2.81
CA PRO A 364 -6.71 6.19 1.43
C PRO A 364 -5.44 6.93 0.97
N VAL A 365 -4.31 6.70 1.64
CA VAL A 365 -3.04 7.40 1.40
C VAL A 365 -2.58 7.28 -0.06
N ASP A 366 -2.73 6.08 -0.64
CA ASP A 366 -2.35 5.78 -2.02
C ASP A 366 -3.17 6.52 -3.09
N SER A 367 -4.39 6.97 -2.78
CA SER A 367 -5.27 7.64 -3.75
C SER A 367 -4.72 9.00 -4.23
N GLY A 368 -3.95 9.69 -3.38
CA GLY A 368 -3.21 10.89 -3.77
C GLY A 368 -2.12 10.58 -4.81
N PHE A 369 -1.38 9.50 -4.60
CA PHE A 369 -0.29 9.09 -5.50
C PHE A 369 -0.83 8.56 -6.83
N TRP A 370 -1.87 7.72 -6.79
CA TRP A 370 -2.53 7.22 -8.00
C TRP A 370 -3.13 8.35 -8.86
N TRP A 371 -3.71 9.39 -8.26
CA TRP A 371 -4.20 10.56 -9.00
C TRP A 371 -3.08 11.32 -9.72
N ILE A 372 -1.93 11.54 -9.06
CA ILE A 372 -0.75 12.19 -9.67
C ILE A 372 -0.18 11.33 -10.81
N ILE A 373 -0.08 10.01 -10.61
CA ILE A 373 0.42 9.05 -11.61
C ILE A 373 -0.53 8.99 -12.82
N LEU A 374 -1.85 8.99 -12.60
CA LEU A 374 -2.85 8.97 -13.67
C LEU A 374 -2.91 10.30 -14.43
N LEU A 375 -2.72 11.46 -13.78
CA LEU A 375 -2.55 12.76 -14.44
C LEU A 375 -1.31 12.77 -15.35
N ARG A 376 -0.20 12.20 -14.88
CA ARG A 376 1.03 12.04 -15.70
C ARG A 376 0.80 11.05 -16.85
N SER A 377 0.00 10.01 -16.64
CA SER A 377 -0.38 9.05 -17.68
C SER A 377 -1.24 9.70 -18.76
N TYR A 378 -2.26 10.48 -18.37
CA TYR A 378 -3.10 11.27 -19.27
C TYR A 378 -2.27 12.21 -20.15
N THR A 379 -1.40 13.03 -19.55
CA THR A 379 -0.61 14.03 -20.28
C THR A 379 0.40 13.38 -21.23
N LYS A 380 1.01 12.25 -20.85
CA LYS A 380 1.94 11.53 -21.74
C LYS A 380 1.26 10.74 -22.86
N CYS A 381 0.04 10.26 -22.66
CA CYS A 381 -0.72 9.62 -23.72
C CYS A 381 -1.33 10.62 -24.71
N THR A 382 -1.88 11.73 -24.21
CA THR A 382 -2.62 12.70 -25.05
C THR A 382 -1.76 13.84 -25.61
N GLN A 383 -0.60 14.11 -25.00
CA GLN A 383 0.17 15.35 -25.16
C GLN A 383 -0.64 16.64 -24.82
N ASP A 384 -1.79 16.51 -24.14
CA ASP A 384 -2.55 17.64 -23.62
C ASP A 384 -1.97 18.10 -22.27
N TYR A 385 -0.95 18.96 -22.34
CA TYR A 385 -0.36 19.60 -21.17
C TYR A 385 -1.30 20.62 -20.50
N THR A 386 -2.37 21.08 -21.18
CA THR A 386 -3.26 22.12 -20.64
C THR A 386 -3.92 21.69 -19.34
N LEU A 387 -4.31 20.40 -19.23
CA LEU A 387 -4.90 19.84 -18.01
C LEU A 387 -3.93 19.92 -16.83
N SER A 388 -2.68 19.46 -16.98
CA SER A 388 -1.68 19.55 -15.91
C SER A 388 -1.35 20.98 -15.52
N GLU A 389 -1.43 21.93 -16.45
CA GLU A 389 -1.09 23.32 -16.22
C GLU A 389 -2.23 24.17 -15.62
N MET A 390 -3.46 23.63 -15.52
CA MET A 390 -4.58 24.33 -14.88
C MET A 390 -4.24 24.74 -13.44
N PRO A 391 -4.55 25.99 -13.00
CA PRO A 391 -4.24 26.45 -11.64
C PRO A 391 -4.81 25.57 -10.53
N GLU A 392 -5.99 24.99 -10.74
CA GLU A 392 -6.65 24.06 -9.82
C GLU A 392 -5.89 22.72 -9.74
N VAL A 393 -5.39 22.22 -10.87
CA VAL A 393 -4.63 20.95 -10.96
C VAL A 393 -3.23 21.11 -10.36
N GLN A 394 -2.57 22.24 -10.63
CA GLN A 394 -1.33 22.64 -9.95
C GLN A 394 -1.53 22.76 -8.43
N ARG A 395 -2.62 23.39 -7.98
CA ARG A 395 -2.98 23.46 -6.55
C ARG A 395 -3.22 22.06 -5.96
N GLY A 396 -4.00 21.21 -6.64
CA GLY A 396 -4.31 19.86 -6.17
C GLY A 396 -3.07 18.98 -5.99
N MET A 397 -2.12 19.05 -6.93
CA MET A 397 -0.80 18.43 -6.77
C MET A 397 -0.07 18.98 -5.55
N LYS A 398 0.05 20.32 -5.41
CA LYS A 398 0.73 20.98 -4.28
C LYS A 398 0.12 20.57 -2.93
N LEU A 399 -1.20 20.46 -2.82
CA LEU A 399 -1.87 20.05 -1.60
C LEU A 399 -1.59 18.58 -1.22
N ILE A 400 -1.58 17.64 -2.18
CA ILE A 400 -1.18 16.24 -1.93
C ILE A 400 0.28 16.19 -1.47
N LEU A 401 1.15 16.89 -2.19
CA LEU A 401 2.59 16.87 -1.96
C LEU A 401 2.93 17.46 -0.59
N ASN A 402 2.30 18.56 -0.19
CA ASN A 402 2.51 19.16 1.12
C ASN A 402 2.15 18.19 2.25
N LEU A 403 1.05 17.42 2.15
CA LEU A 403 0.71 16.42 3.19
C LEU A 403 1.78 15.33 3.35
N CYS A 404 2.35 14.81 2.24
CA CYS A 404 3.38 13.76 2.30
C CYS A 404 4.83 14.27 2.44
N LEU A 405 5.06 15.59 2.33
CA LEU A 405 6.35 16.25 2.51
C LEU A 405 6.42 17.13 3.77
N SER A 406 5.34 17.18 4.56
CA SER A 406 5.31 17.79 5.89
C SER A 406 6.41 17.22 6.78
N ASP A 407 6.99 18.12 7.58
CA ASP A 407 7.98 17.78 8.59
C ASP A 407 7.29 17.24 9.87
N GLY A 408 7.99 16.43 10.65
CA GLY A 408 7.46 15.78 11.84
C GLY A 408 8.53 15.01 12.61
N PHE A 409 8.14 14.17 13.56
CA PHE A 409 9.06 13.38 14.39
C PHE A 409 9.67 12.14 13.69
N ASP A 410 9.37 11.94 12.41
CA ASP A 410 9.89 10.81 11.64
C ASP A 410 11.37 11.01 11.29
N THR A 411 12.21 10.05 11.66
CA THR A 411 13.65 10.07 11.39
C THR A 411 14.01 9.36 10.07
N PHE A 412 13.03 8.82 9.36
CA PHE A 412 13.19 8.13 8.08
C PHE A 412 12.70 9.00 6.91
N PRO A 413 13.26 8.84 5.69
CA PRO A 413 12.78 9.56 4.51
C PRO A 413 11.50 8.96 3.92
N THR A 414 11.09 7.78 4.40
CA THR A 414 9.83 7.11 4.07
C THR A 414 8.63 7.88 4.61
N LEU A 415 7.42 7.45 4.24
CA LEU A 415 6.16 7.99 4.72
C LEU A 415 5.54 7.01 5.74
N LEU A 416 5.45 7.44 7.00
CA LEU A 416 4.79 6.69 8.08
C LEU A 416 3.30 6.48 7.79
N CYS A 417 2.86 5.24 7.88
CA CYS A 417 1.50 4.82 7.55
C CYS A 417 0.84 3.98 8.65
N ALA A 418 -0.47 4.19 8.83
CA ALA A 418 -1.33 3.26 9.56
C ALA A 418 -1.54 1.94 8.77
N ALA A 419 -2.10 0.92 9.42
CA ALA A 419 -2.57 -0.27 8.71
C ALA A 419 -3.80 0.06 7.84
N GLY A 420 -3.97 -0.64 6.71
CA GLY A 420 -5.10 -0.43 5.81
C GLY A 420 -4.93 0.71 4.78
N CYS A 421 -3.72 1.25 4.61
CA CYS A 421 -3.47 2.52 3.91
C CYS A 421 -3.32 2.45 2.37
N SER A 422 -3.33 1.24 1.79
CA SER A 422 -2.96 0.99 0.39
C SER A 422 -4.05 0.20 -0.36
N MET A 423 -3.72 -0.54 -1.43
CA MET A 423 -4.64 -1.56 -1.97
C MET A 423 -5.13 -2.51 -0.87
N ILE A 424 -4.25 -2.85 0.07
CA ILE A 424 -4.56 -3.67 1.24
C ILE A 424 -5.28 -2.78 2.27
N ASP A 425 -6.60 -2.67 2.11
CA ASP A 425 -7.51 -1.81 2.90
C ASP A 425 -7.79 -2.28 4.34
N ARG A 426 -7.06 -3.29 4.83
CA ARG A 426 -7.33 -3.99 6.08
C ARG A 426 -6.08 -4.25 6.92
N ARG A 427 -6.29 -4.62 8.19
CA ARG A 427 -5.22 -4.93 9.14
C ARG A 427 -4.45 -6.19 8.71
N MET A 428 -3.31 -5.98 8.06
CA MET A 428 -2.43 -7.02 7.51
C MET A 428 -0.96 -6.88 7.97
N GLY A 429 -0.72 -6.11 9.04
CA GLY A 429 0.62 -5.80 9.55
C GLY A 429 1.36 -4.70 8.77
N ILE A 430 0.76 -4.13 7.72
CA ILE A 430 1.43 -3.17 6.82
C ILE A 430 1.69 -1.77 7.42
N TYR A 431 1.42 -1.55 8.71
CA TYR A 431 1.73 -0.29 9.40
C TYR A 431 3.25 -0.06 9.50
N GLY A 432 3.65 1.19 9.71
CA GLY A 432 5.05 1.61 9.59
C GLY A 432 5.30 2.13 8.18
N TYR A 433 6.19 1.48 7.44
CA TYR A 433 6.68 1.97 6.15
C TYR A 433 6.49 0.92 5.03
N PRO A 434 5.25 0.67 4.59
CA PRO A 434 4.97 -0.39 3.61
C PRO A 434 5.51 -0.04 2.23
N ILE A 435 6.26 -0.96 1.61
CA ILE A 435 6.96 -0.76 0.33
C ILE A 435 6.03 -0.33 -0.82
N GLU A 436 4.77 -0.77 -0.81
CA GLU A 436 3.74 -0.32 -1.75
C GLU A 436 3.57 1.21 -1.72
N ILE A 437 3.40 1.79 -0.52
CA ILE A 437 3.29 3.23 -0.35
C ILE A 437 4.62 3.92 -0.66
N GLN A 438 5.76 3.36 -0.24
CA GLN A 438 7.06 4.02 -0.48
C GLN A 438 7.39 4.12 -1.98
N ALA A 439 7.08 3.07 -2.74
CA ALA A 439 7.26 3.04 -4.18
C ALA A 439 6.26 3.96 -4.90
N LEU A 440 4.98 3.97 -4.49
CA LEU A 440 3.97 4.89 -5.04
C LEU A 440 4.28 6.37 -4.73
N PHE A 441 4.74 6.67 -3.52
CA PHE A 441 5.17 8.01 -3.09
C PHE A 441 6.35 8.50 -3.93
N TYR A 442 7.39 7.67 -4.11
CA TYR A 442 8.51 7.98 -5.00
C TYR A 442 8.07 8.21 -6.45
N PHE A 443 7.18 7.37 -6.98
CA PHE A 443 6.64 7.53 -8.33
C PHE A 443 5.85 8.83 -8.47
N ALA A 444 4.96 9.15 -7.52
CA ALA A 444 4.21 10.40 -7.50
C ALA A 444 5.13 11.63 -7.41
N LEU A 445 6.14 11.63 -6.52
CA LEU A 445 7.16 12.68 -6.44
C LEU A 445 7.84 12.91 -7.79
N ARG A 446 8.27 11.84 -8.46
CA ARG A 446 8.93 11.90 -9.78
C ARG A 446 7.98 12.38 -10.90
N CYS A 447 6.69 12.02 -10.84
CA CYS A 447 5.66 12.51 -11.75
C CYS A 447 5.36 14.00 -11.53
N SER A 448 5.16 14.45 -10.29
CA SER A 448 4.99 15.86 -9.95
C SER A 448 6.20 16.70 -10.35
N ARG A 449 7.42 16.15 -10.20
CA ARG A 449 8.67 16.82 -10.62
C ARG A 449 8.72 17.13 -12.13
N GLN A 450 7.94 16.40 -12.95
CA GLN A 450 7.79 16.62 -14.39
C GLN A 450 6.62 17.55 -14.77
N MET A 451 5.69 17.84 -13.86
CA MET A 451 4.43 18.56 -14.15
C MET A 451 4.22 19.85 -13.36
N LEU A 452 4.91 20.05 -12.23
CA LEU A 452 4.82 21.28 -11.45
C LEU A 452 5.50 22.45 -12.18
N LYS A 453 4.81 23.59 -12.25
CA LYS A 453 5.45 24.85 -12.66
C LYS A 453 6.34 25.40 -11.53
N PRO A 454 7.52 25.97 -11.84
CA PRO A 454 8.43 26.54 -10.84
C PRO A 454 7.96 27.89 -10.29
N GLU A 455 6.78 28.36 -10.69
CA GLU A 455 6.21 29.66 -10.33
C GLU A 455 5.79 29.72 -8.85
N ARG A 456 6.00 30.89 -8.24
CA ARG A 456 5.67 31.19 -6.83
C ARG A 456 6.34 30.17 -5.88
N ASP A 457 5.56 29.58 -4.98
CA ASP A 457 5.91 28.49 -4.07
C ASP A 457 6.37 27.19 -4.78
N GLY A 458 6.13 27.06 -6.08
CA GLY A 458 6.47 25.87 -6.87
C GLY A 458 7.97 25.51 -6.85
N LYS A 459 8.86 26.51 -6.81
CA LYS A 459 10.33 26.27 -6.76
C LYS A 459 10.77 25.59 -5.47
N GLU A 460 10.30 26.06 -4.32
CA GLU A 460 10.69 25.49 -3.02
C GLU A 460 10.18 24.05 -2.87
N LEU A 461 8.92 23.80 -3.25
CA LEU A 461 8.35 22.47 -3.27
C LEU A 461 9.13 21.53 -4.21
N ILE A 462 9.55 22.01 -5.38
CA ILE A 462 10.42 21.28 -6.30
C ILE A 462 11.77 20.91 -5.67
N GLU A 463 12.37 21.80 -4.88
CA GLU A 463 13.63 21.52 -4.17
C GLU A 463 13.43 20.52 -3.01
N ARG A 464 12.30 20.57 -2.29
CA ARG A 464 11.90 19.55 -1.30
C ARG A 464 11.67 18.19 -1.95
N ILE A 465 11.06 18.16 -3.15
CA ILE A 465 10.86 16.93 -3.95
C ILE A 465 12.20 16.31 -4.37
N ASP A 466 13.13 17.07 -4.98
CA ASP A 466 14.44 16.52 -5.40
C ASP A 466 15.25 15.99 -4.19
N LYS A 467 15.19 16.67 -3.02
CA LYS A 467 15.79 16.18 -1.77
C LYS A 467 15.17 14.86 -1.29
N ARG A 468 13.83 14.78 -1.20
CA ARG A 468 13.10 13.58 -0.75
C ARG A 468 13.29 12.41 -1.71
N ILE A 469 13.27 12.63 -3.03
CA ILE A 469 13.58 11.64 -4.08
C ILE A 469 14.96 11.01 -3.84
N THR A 470 15.97 11.85 -3.57
CA THR A 470 17.35 11.38 -3.35
C THR A 470 17.46 10.53 -2.08
N ALA A 471 16.84 10.97 -0.98
CA ALA A 471 16.86 10.25 0.30
C ALA A 471 16.07 8.93 0.25
N LEU A 472 14.89 8.92 -0.39
CA LEU A 472 14.08 7.71 -0.63
C LEU A 472 14.84 6.68 -1.48
N SER A 473 15.50 7.13 -2.57
CA SER A 473 16.24 6.22 -3.45
C SER A 473 17.30 5.45 -2.67
N TYR A 474 18.18 6.16 -1.97
CA TYR A 474 19.22 5.53 -1.15
C TYR A 474 18.63 4.61 -0.06
N HIS A 475 17.57 5.06 0.63
CA HIS A 475 16.99 4.30 1.73
C HIS A 475 16.33 2.99 1.25
N ILE A 476 15.49 3.03 0.22
CA ILE A 476 14.80 1.85 -0.32
C ILE A 476 15.82 0.91 -1.01
N GLN A 477 16.68 1.44 -1.89
CA GLN A 477 17.65 0.61 -2.62
C GLN A 477 18.65 -0.12 -1.71
N LYS A 478 18.93 0.41 -0.52
CA LYS A 478 19.91 -0.16 0.41
C LYS A 478 19.30 -1.00 1.53
N TYR A 479 18.20 -0.56 2.13
CA TYR A 479 17.68 -1.15 3.37
C TYR A 479 16.45 -2.05 3.18
N TYR A 480 15.71 -1.87 2.08
CA TYR A 480 14.59 -2.76 1.73
C TYR A 480 15.04 -3.90 0.81
N TRP A 481 16.22 -3.79 0.20
CA TRP A 481 16.74 -4.81 -0.70
C TRP A 481 17.16 -6.08 0.04
N LEU A 482 16.66 -7.22 -0.44
CA LEU A 482 17.01 -8.55 0.05
C LEU A 482 17.27 -9.48 -1.13
N ASP A 483 18.49 -10.00 -1.19
CA ASP A 483 18.91 -11.14 -2.00
C ASP A 483 19.61 -12.16 -1.08
N PHE A 484 20.09 -13.28 -1.62
CA PHE A 484 20.82 -14.30 -0.85
C PHE A 484 22.04 -13.76 -0.09
N THR A 485 22.78 -12.82 -0.68
CA THR A 485 23.97 -12.22 -0.04
C THR A 485 23.54 -11.32 1.12
N GLN A 486 22.52 -10.50 0.92
CA GLN A 486 22.04 -9.59 1.95
C GLN A 486 21.27 -10.31 3.07
N LEU A 487 20.59 -11.42 2.77
CA LEU A 487 20.01 -12.30 3.79
C LEU A 487 21.09 -12.91 4.68
N ASN A 488 22.17 -13.43 4.09
CA ASN A 488 23.33 -13.94 4.84
C ASN A 488 24.05 -12.84 5.65
N ASN A 489 24.02 -11.58 5.20
CA ASN A 489 24.49 -10.45 6.02
C ASN A 489 23.59 -10.20 7.24
N ILE A 490 22.26 -10.13 7.05
CA ILE A 490 21.30 -9.85 8.13
C ILE A 490 21.27 -10.99 9.17
N TYR A 491 21.34 -12.24 8.73
CA TYR A 491 21.50 -13.44 9.57
C TYR A 491 22.76 -13.39 10.47
N ARG A 492 23.74 -12.55 10.12
CA ARG A 492 25.02 -12.40 10.83
C ARG A 492 25.18 -11.02 11.50
N TYR A 493 24.10 -10.25 11.61
CA TYR A 493 24.10 -8.97 12.31
C TYR A 493 24.42 -9.13 13.81
N LYS A 494 24.99 -8.07 14.39
CA LYS A 494 25.05 -7.88 15.83
C LYS A 494 23.87 -7.01 16.26
N THR A 495 23.41 -7.20 17.49
CA THR A 495 22.43 -6.32 18.13
C THR A 495 23.13 -5.24 18.96
N GLU A 496 22.36 -4.24 19.43
CA GLU A 496 22.81 -3.14 20.28
C GLU A 496 23.95 -2.27 19.69
N GLU A 497 24.02 -2.17 18.35
CA GLU A 497 25.04 -1.38 17.65
C GLU A 497 24.81 0.15 17.76
N TYR A 498 25.13 0.75 18.90
CA TYR A 498 25.03 2.20 19.12
C TYR A 498 26.17 3.00 18.44
N SER A 499 26.13 3.17 17.12
CA SER A 499 27.06 4.09 16.41
C SER A 499 26.60 4.55 15.02
N HIS A 500 27.11 5.71 14.57
CA HIS A 500 26.94 6.17 13.18
C HIS A 500 27.55 5.20 12.15
N THR A 501 28.50 4.37 12.55
CA THR A 501 29.16 3.33 11.74
C THR A 501 28.50 1.96 11.79
N ALA A 502 27.46 1.76 12.62
CA ALA A 502 26.76 0.49 12.82
C ALA A 502 26.34 -0.19 11.50
N VAL A 503 26.39 -1.53 11.44
CA VAL A 503 25.91 -2.32 10.30
C VAL A 503 24.41 -2.53 10.43
N ASN A 504 23.95 -3.02 11.57
CA ASN A 504 22.55 -3.25 11.90
C ASN A 504 21.79 -1.95 12.22
N LYS A 505 21.57 -1.11 11.20
CA LYS A 505 20.99 0.25 11.34
C LYS A 505 19.61 0.35 12.01
N PHE A 506 18.89 -0.76 12.16
CA PHE A 506 17.54 -0.78 12.72
C PHE A 506 17.43 -1.67 13.98
N ASN A 507 18.55 -2.22 14.47
CA ASN A 507 18.60 -3.22 15.53
C ASN A 507 17.65 -4.42 15.29
N VAL A 508 17.72 -5.00 14.08
CA VAL A 508 17.00 -6.23 13.73
C VAL A 508 17.66 -7.42 14.43
N ILE A 509 16.86 -8.21 15.15
CA ILE A 509 17.32 -9.42 15.82
C ILE A 509 17.42 -10.56 14.77
N PRO A 510 18.59 -11.19 14.52
CA PRO A 510 18.72 -12.26 13.52
C PRO A 510 17.75 -13.43 13.73
N GLU A 511 17.50 -13.77 14.98
CA GLU A 511 16.57 -14.83 15.41
C GLU A 511 15.09 -14.50 15.15
N SER A 512 14.78 -13.28 14.65
CA SER A 512 13.44 -12.88 14.19
C SER A 512 13.23 -13.04 12.68
N ILE A 513 14.24 -13.49 11.93
CA ILE A 513 14.08 -13.86 10.50
C ILE A 513 13.22 -15.14 10.43
N PRO A 514 12.05 -15.14 9.77
CA PRO A 514 11.22 -16.33 9.68
C PRO A 514 11.84 -17.43 8.82
N ASP A 515 11.74 -18.69 9.25
CA ASP A 515 12.37 -19.86 8.59
C ASP A 515 12.12 -19.93 7.07
N TRP A 516 10.88 -19.64 6.65
CA TRP A 516 10.48 -19.68 5.24
C TRP A 516 11.32 -18.78 4.33
N VAL A 517 11.95 -17.72 4.86
CA VAL A 517 12.78 -16.79 4.09
C VAL A 517 14.03 -17.48 3.56
N PHE A 518 14.62 -18.40 4.33
CA PHE A 518 15.80 -19.15 3.91
C PHE A 518 15.46 -20.15 2.78
N ASP A 519 14.34 -20.87 2.91
CA ASP A 519 13.85 -21.81 1.89
C ASP A 519 13.35 -21.10 0.61
N PHE A 520 12.82 -19.87 0.74
CA PHE A 520 12.27 -19.07 -0.36
C PHE A 520 13.33 -18.28 -1.13
N MET A 521 14.44 -17.88 -0.50
CA MET A 521 15.45 -17.06 -1.19
C MET A 521 16.25 -17.91 -2.22
N PRO A 522 16.14 -17.65 -3.54
CA PRO A 522 16.97 -18.33 -4.52
C PRO A 522 18.41 -17.81 -4.50
N LEU A 523 19.36 -18.60 -5.00
CA LEU A 523 20.75 -18.15 -5.23
C LEU A 523 20.85 -17.05 -6.31
N ARG A 524 19.84 -16.95 -7.17
CA ARG A 524 19.68 -15.90 -8.18
C ARG A 524 18.33 -15.24 -8.03
N GLY A 525 18.35 -13.96 -7.68
CA GLY A 525 17.15 -13.15 -7.51
C GLY A 525 17.18 -12.35 -6.21
N GLY A 526 16.15 -11.54 -6.01
CA GLY A 526 15.99 -10.69 -4.84
C GLY A 526 14.81 -9.74 -4.99
N TYR A 527 14.44 -9.05 -3.92
CA TYR A 527 13.28 -8.17 -3.90
C TYR A 527 13.40 -7.05 -2.86
N LEU A 528 12.49 -6.08 -2.96
CA LEU A 528 12.24 -5.10 -1.92
C LEU A 528 11.22 -5.68 -0.93
N ILE A 529 11.64 -5.88 0.32
CA ILE A 529 10.82 -6.46 1.39
C ILE A 529 9.67 -5.54 1.80
N GLY A 530 8.67 -6.10 2.49
CA GLY A 530 7.41 -5.42 2.79
C GLY A 530 7.52 -4.14 3.61
N ASN A 531 8.43 -4.08 4.60
CA ASN A 531 8.50 -2.98 5.57
C ASN A 531 9.87 -2.99 6.27
N VAL A 532 10.40 -1.80 6.62
CA VAL A 532 11.58 -1.65 7.48
C VAL A 532 11.32 -0.53 8.49
N SER A 533 11.37 -0.84 9.79
CA SER A 533 11.17 0.12 10.88
C SER A 533 12.11 -0.20 12.06
N PRO A 534 12.16 0.63 13.12
CA PRO A 534 12.93 0.29 14.33
C PRO A 534 12.58 -1.11 14.85
N ALA A 535 13.61 -1.91 15.14
CA ALA A 535 13.58 -3.30 15.59
C ALA A 535 12.75 -4.28 14.72
N ARG A 536 12.45 -3.95 13.45
CA ARG A 536 11.57 -4.77 12.60
C ARG A 536 11.90 -4.71 11.11
N MET A 537 11.98 -5.88 10.50
CA MET A 537 11.85 -6.08 9.05
C MET A 537 10.66 -6.99 8.77
N ASP A 538 9.79 -6.59 7.84
CA ASP A 538 8.70 -7.44 7.35
C ASP A 538 9.15 -8.12 6.06
N PHE A 539 9.70 -9.32 6.20
CA PHE A 539 10.33 -10.05 5.11
C PHE A 539 9.36 -10.48 3.99
N ARG A 540 8.04 -10.37 4.15
CA ARG A 540 7.08 -10.77 3.13
C ARG A 540 7.32 -10.02 1.81
N TRP A 541 7.17 -10.72 0.69
CA TRP A 541 7.21 -10.13 -0.65
C TRP A 541 5.86 -9.49 -0.96
N PHE A 542 5.87 -8.28 -1.55
CA PHE A 542 4.68 -7.54 -1.98
C PHE A 542 4.80 -7.19 -3.46
N LEU A 543 3.86 -7.66 -4.28
CA LEU A 543 3.89 -7.48 -5.74
C LEU A 543 3.87 -6.02 -6.16
N VAL A 544 2.90 -5.25 -5.66
CA VAL A 544 2.64 -3.87 -6.12
C VAL A 544 3.85 -2.98 -5.85
N GLY A 545 4.45 -3.06 -4.66
CA GLY A 545 5.67 -2.32 -4.31
C GLY A 545 6.85 -2.65 -5.22
N ASN A 546 7.08 -3.93 -5.52
CA ASN A 546 8.18 -4.36 -6.39
C ASN A 546 7.96 -3.94 -7.86
N CYS A 547 6.76 -4.13 -8.42
CA CYS A 547 6.44 -3.67 -9.77
C CYS A 547 6.51 -2.14 -9.90
N ILE A 548 5.96 -1.38 -8.94
CA ILE A 548 6.03 0.09 -8.96
C ILE A 548 7.48 0.58 -8.79
N ALA A 549 8.31 -0.10 -8.01
CA ALA A 549 9.73 0.24 -7.89
C ALA A 549 10.49 0.05 -9.21
N ILE A 550 10.15 -0.98 -10.01
CA ILE A 550 10.68 -1.14 -11.38
C ILE A 550 10.16 -0.04 -12.29
N LEU A 551 8.84 0.21 -12.31
CA LEU A 551 8.21 1.16 -13.24
C LEU A 551 8.64 2.61 -13.03
N SER A 552 8.80 3.04 -11.78
CA SER A 552 9.25 4.39 -11.41
C SER A 552 10.76 4.63 -11.56
N SER A 553 11.53 3.56 -11.80
CA SER A 553 13.00 3.53 -11.68
C SER A 553 13.45 3.94 -10.26
N LEU A 554 12.88 3.28 -9.25
CA LEU A 554 13.36 3.24 -7.87
C LEU A 554 14.31 2.06 -7.65
N ALA A 555 13.96 0.88 -8.17
CA ALA A 555 14.87 -0.24 -8.26
C ALA A 555 15.95 0.04 -9.31
N THR A 556 17.21 -0.25 -9.00
CA THR A 556 18.31 -0.21 -9.99
C THR A 556 18.12 -1.30 -11.06
N PRO A 557 18.75 -1.21 -12.25
CA PRO A 557 18.62 -2.24 -13.30
C PRO A 557 19.01 -3.65 -12.85
N ALA A 558 20.00 -3.77 -11.95
CA ALA A 558 20.37 -5.04 -11.34
C ALA A 558 19.27 -5.58 -10.43
N GLN A 559 18.69 -4.74 -9.57
CA GLN A 559 17.58 -5.10 -8.68
C GLN A 559 16.29 -5.45 -9.46
N ALA A 560 15.96 -4.68 -10.50
CA ALA A 560 14.84 -4.95 -11.38
C ALA A 560 14.98 -6.31 -12.12
N THR A 561 16.21 -6.64 -12.54
CA THR A 561 16.53 -7.94 -13.14
C THR A 561 16.47 -9.07 -12.11
N ALA A 562 16.95 -8.85 -10.88
CA ALA A 562 16.88 -9.83 -9.80
C ALA A 562 15.43 -10.08 -9.28
N ILE A 563 14.55 -9.07 -9.35
CA ILE A 563 13.09 -9.26 -9.12
C ILE A 563 12.47 -10.15 -10.19
N MET A 564 12.92 -10.03 -11.45
CA MET A 564 12.44 -10.91 -12.54
C MET A 564 13.01 -12.33 -12.42
N ASP A 565 14.30 -12.48 -12.07
CA ASP A 565 14.89 -13.79 -11.74
C ASP A 565 14.09 -14.47 -10.61
N LEU A 566 13.77 -13.76 -9.52
CA LEU A 566 12.95 -14.29 -8.42
C LEU A 566 11.57 -14.78 -8.88
N ILE A 567 10.90 -14.06 -9.78
CA ILE A 567 9.57 -14.43 -10.29
C ILE A 567 9.65 -15.67 -11.22
N GLU A 568 10.74 -15.84 -11.96
CA GLU A 568 10.97 -17.03 -12.79
C GLU A 568 11.37 -18.26 -11.92
N GLU A 569 12.23 -18.09 -10.91
CA GLU A 569 12.65 -19.14 -9.97
C GLU A 569 11.55 -19.57 -8.98
N ARG A 570 10.68 -18.65 -8.55
CA ARG A 570 9.58 -18.90 -7.59
C ARG A 570 8.20 -18.79 -8.25
N TRP A 571 8.10 -19.26 -9.50
CA TRP A 571 6.87 -19.21 -10.29
C TRP A 571 5.66 -19.84 -9.58
N GLU A 572 5.81 -21.04 -8.99
CA GLU A 572 4.70 -21.75 -8.35
C GLU A 572 4.19 -21.06 -7.06
N ASP A 573 5.07 -20.34 -6.36
CA ASP A 573 4.75 -19.60 -5.13
C ASP A 573 4.08 -18.24 -5.42
N LEU A 574 4.57 -17.53 -6.44
CA LEU A 574 4.18 -16.13 -6.73
C LEU A 574 3.12 -16.02 -7.84
N ILE A 575 3.05 -17.01 -8.74
CA ILE A 575 2.10 -17.10 -9.86
C ILE A 575 1.16 -18.30 -9.68
N GLY A 576 1.71 -19.50 -9.54
CA GLY A 576 0.95 -20.75 -9.53
C GLY A 576 0.04 -20.90 -10.77
N GLU A 577 -1.21 -21.31 -10.55
CA GLU A 577 -2.21 -21.57 -11.59
C GLU A 577 -3.13 -20.38 -11.88
N MET A 578 -2.94 -19.24 -11.22
CA MET A 578 -3.59 -17.97 -11.60
C MET A 578 -2.70 -16.79 -11.17
N PRO A 579 -2.22 -15.96 -12.10
CA PRO A 579 -1.54 -14.72 -11.76
C PRO A 579 -2.45 -13.73 -11.00
N LEU A 580 -2.01 -13.00 -9.97
CA LEU A 580 -0.71 -13.01 -9.28
C LEU A 580 -0.91 -12.95 -7.77
N LYS A 581 0.04 -13.42 -6.96
CA LYS A 581 0.00 -13.15 -5.51
C LYS A 581 0.14 -11.66 -5.22
N ILE A 582 -0.69 -11.14 -4.32
CA ILE A 582 -0.55 -9.77 -3.79
C ILE A 582 0.59 -9.69 -2.75
N VAL A 583 0.68 -10.72 -1.90
CA VAL A 583 1.67 -10.89 -0.83
C VAL A 583 2.09 -12.36 -0.77
N TYR A 584 3.36 -12.63 -0.45
CA TYR A 584 3.85 -13.97 -0.14
C TYR A 584 4.77 -13.99 1.09
N PRO A 585 4.68 -15.00 1.98
CA PRO A 585 3.60 -15.99 2.11
C PRO A 585 2.35 -15.41 2.79
N ALA A 586 1.31 -16.24 2.96
CA ALA A 586 0.21 -15.92 3.86
C ALA A 586 0.63 -16.07 5.34
N LEU A 587 0.06 -15.21 6.19
CA LEU A 587 0.03 -15.36 7.64
C LEU A 587 -0.89 -16.54 8.00
N GLU A 588 -0.42 -17.47 8.82
CA GLU A 588 -1.20 -18.60 9.34
C GLU A 588 -1.14 -18.64 10.89
N GLY A 589 -1.75 -19.66 11.51
CA GLY A 589 -1.53 -19.99 12.93
C GLY A 589 -1.75 -18.85 13.93
N HIS A 590 -0.70 -18.53 14.70
CA HIS A 590 -0.69 -17.43 15.67
C HIS A 590 -0.62 -16.07 14.96
N ASP A 591 0.24 -15.93 13.95
CA ASP A 591 0.50 -14.65 13.26
C ASP A 591 -0.77 -14.11 12.61
N TRP A 592 -1.58 -14.96 11.98
CA TRP A 592 -2.88 -14.54 11.45
C TRP A 592 -3.76 -13.92 12.56
N ARG A 593 -3.83 -14.53 13.74
CA ARG A 593 -4.65 -14.04 14.87
C ARG A 593 -4.13 -12.69 15.35
N THR A 594 -2.84 -12.61 15.66
CA THR A 594 -2.20 -11.45 16.30
C THR A 594 -2.00 -10.28 15.34
N VAL A 595 -1.53 -10.54 14.12
CA VAL A 595 -1.27 -9.50 13.12
C VAL A 595 -2.57 -8.98 12.52
N THR A 596 -3.53 -9.82 12.16
CA THR A 596 -4.79 -9.37 11.53
C THR A 596 -5.89 -8.98 12.53
N GLY A 597 -5.86 -9.50 13.76
CA GLY A 597 -6.97 -9.38 14.70
C GLY A 597 -8.12 -10.35 14.36
N PHE A 598 -7.78 -11.60 13.99
CA PHE A 598 -8.73 -12.64 13.58
C PHE A 598 -9.61 -12.27 12.35
N ASP A 599 -9.08 -11.55 11.36
CA ASP A 599 -9.88 -11.08 10.21
C ASP A 599 -10.40 -12.26 9.34
N PRO A 600 -11.74 -12.47 9.26
CA PRO A 600 -12.33 -13.60 8.55
C PRO A 600 -12.36 -13.45 7.01
N LYS A 601 -12.12 -12.24 6.45
CA LYS A 601 -11.91 -12.08 4.99
C LYS A 601 -10.45 -12.43 4.62
N ASN A 602 -9.51 -12.16 5.53
CA ASN A 602 -8.07 -12.39 5.37
C ASN A 602 -7.59 -13.73 5.98
N THR A 603 -8.37 -14.80 5.84
CA THR A 603 -7.92 -16.17 6.21
C THR A 603 -6.71 -16.63 5.38
N ARG A 604 -6.05 -17.74 5.76
CA ARG A 604 -4.88 -18.28 5.04
C ARG A 604 -5.12 -18.36 3.52
N TRP A 605 -4.17 -17.82 2.74
CA TRP A 605 -4.19 -17.80 1.27
C TRP A 605 -5.50 -17.24 0.69
N SER A 606 -6.00 -16.15 1.27
CA SER A 606 -7.28 -15.54 0.91
C SER A 606 -7.23 -14.01 0.97
N TYR A 607 -7.88 -13.35 0.00
CA TYR A 607 -7.96 -11.89 -0.11
C TYR A 607 -6.58 -11.20 -0.06
N HIS A 608 -6.28 -10.34 0.92
CA HIS A 608 -4.95 -9.72 1.05
C HIS A 608 -3.91 -10.66 1.69
N ASN A 609 -4.35 -11.72 2.37
CA ASN A 609 -3.49 -12.66 3.07
C ASN A 609 -3.03 -13.83 2.17
N GLY A 610 -2.20 -13.51 1.17
CA GLY A 610 -1.72 -14.50 0.19
C GLY A 610 -2.79 -14.93 -0.82
N GLY A 611 -3.86 -14.15 -1.00
CA GLY A 611 -4.77 -14.29 -2.13
C GLY A 611 -4.11 -13.92 -3.45
N THR A 612 -4.74 -14.35 -4.54
CA THR A 612 -4.32 -14.14 -5.92
C THR A 612 -5.24 -13.11 -6.58
N TRP A 613 -4.68 -12.11 -7.25
CA TRP A 613 -5.41 -10.96 -7.78
C TRP A 613 -5.18 -10.76 -9.28
N PRO A 614 -6.16 -11.10 -10.15
CA PRO A 614 -6.05 -10.92 -11.60
C PRO A 614 -5.82 -9.45 -11.99
N ALA A 615 -6.40 -8.51 -11.24
CA ALA A 615 -6.27 -7.07 -11.44
C ALA A 615 -4.82 -6.54 -11.44
N LEU A 616 -3.84 -7.32 -10.99
CA LEU A 616 -2.43 -6.91 -10.91
C LEU A 616 -1.59 -7.37 -12.12
N ILE A 617 -2.17 -8.11 -13.08
CA ILE A 617 -1.45 -8.61 -14.27
C ILE A 617 -0.81 -7.50 -15.11
N TRP A 618 -1.41 -6.31 -15.17
CA TRP A 618 -0.85 -5.17 -15.91
C TRP A 618 0.42 -4.61 -15.26
N LEU A 619 0.55 -4.66 -13.92
CA LEU A 619 1.75 -4.21 -13.21
C LEU A 619 2.94 -5.12 -13.51
N LEU A 620 2.74 -6.44 -13.48
CA LEU A 620 3.75 -7.40 -13.92
C LEU A 620 4.07 -7.18 -15.41
N THR A 621 3.06 -7.08 -16.27
CA THR A 621 3.25 -6.91 -17.71
C THR A 621 4.09 -5.67 -18.05
N ALA A 622 3.76 -4.53 -17.45
CA ALA A 622 4.52 -3.30 -17.61
C ALA A 622 5.96 -3.43 -17.10
N ALA A 623 6.17 -4.05 -15.92
CA ALA A 623 7.50 -4.26 -15.34
C ALA A 623 8.35 -5.24 -16.18
N CYS A 624 7.76 -6.32 -16.68
CA CYS A 624 8.38 -7.30 -17.56
C CYS A 624 8.83 -6.67 -18.88
N ILE A 625 7.99 -5.86 -19.53
CA ILE A 625 8.36 -5.14 -20.75
C ILE A 625 9.48 -4.13 -20.45
N LYS A 626 9.40 -3.38 -19.34
CA LYS A 626 10.45 -2.44 -18.93
C LYS A 626 11.81 -3.10 -18.67
N ASN A 627 11.81 -4.34 -18.18
CA ASN A 627 13.03 -5.12 -17.95
C ASN A 627 13.39 -6.06 -19.12
N GLY A 628 12.80 -5.87 -20.31
CA GLY A 628 13.13 -6.64 -21.52
C GLY A 628 12.74 -8.12 -21.49
N ARG A 629 11.85 -8.54 -20.58
CA ARG A 629 11.40 -9.94 -20.38
C ARG A 629 9.89 -10.14 -20.63
N PRO A 630 9.35 -9.79 -21.81
CA PRO A 630 7.92 -9.93 -22.09
C PRO A 630 7.41 -11.38 -22.08
N GLN A 631 8.28 -12.39 -22.13
CA GLN A 631 7.88 -13.81 -22.06
C GLN A 631 7.22 -14.19 -20.72
N ILE A 632 7.67 -13.60 -19.61
CA ILE A 632 7.10 -13.81 -18.26
C ILE A 632 5.63 -13.38 -18.27
N ALA A 633 5.37 -12.19 -18.79
CA ALA A 633 4.03 -11.63 -18.89
C ALA A 633 3.13 -12.42 -19.84
N LYS A 634 3.63 -12.86 -20.99
CA LYS A 634 2.88 -13.73 -21.93
C LYS A 634 2.45 -15.03 -21.27
N ARG A 635 3.38 -15.77 -20.65
CA ARG A 635 3.08 -17.01 -19.91
C ARG A 635 2.04 -16.79 -18.81
N ALA A 636 2.11 -15.66 -18.10
CA ALA A 636 1.12 -15.31 -17.07
C ALA A 636 -0.27 -15.03 -17.68
N ILE A 637 -0.35 -14.22 -18.75
CA ILE A 637 -1.60 -13.92 -19.46
C ILE A 637 -2.23 -15.22 -20.02
N GLU A 638 -1.43 -16.11 -20.62
CA GLU A 638 -1.87 -17.39 -21.15
C GLU A 638 -2.47 -18.31 -20.06
N LEU A 639 -1.95 -18.30 -18.82
CA LEU A 639 -2.56 -19.01 -17.68
C LEU A 639 -3.87 -18.35 -17.21
N MET A 640 -3.97 -17.01 -17.30
CA MET A 640 -5.17 -16.26 -16.94
C MET A 640 -6.33 -16.50 -17.92
N GLU A 641 -6.05 -16.44 -19.23
CA GLU A 641 -7.02 -16.60 -20.31
C GLU A 641 -7.75 -17.95 -20.25
N GLN A 642 -7.10 -19.01 -19.76
CA GLN A 642 -7.71 -20.33 -19.59
C GLN A 642 -9.01 -20.32 -18.77
N ARG A 643 -9.15 -19.42 -17.77
CA ARG A 643 -10.24 -19.47 -16.79
C ARG A 643 -10.79 -18.15 -16.25
N LEU A 644 -10.21 -16.98 -16.53
CA LEU A 644 -10.69 -15.71 -15.96
C LEU A 644 -12.12 -15.35 -16.41
N SER A 645 -12.39 -15.36 -17.72
CA SER A 645 -13.73 -15.13 -18.29
C SER A 645 -14.72 -16.21 -17.81
N LYS A 646 -14.35 -17.49 -17.94
CA LYS A 646 -15.17 -18.66 -17.55
C LYS A 646 -15.64 -18.65 -16.08
N ASN A 647 -14.87 -18.03 -15.18
CA ASN A 647 -15.23 -17.88 -13.77
C ASN A 647 -16.10 -16.62 -13.48
N GLY A 648 -16.40 -15.81 -14.49
CA GLY A 648 -17.15 -14.56 -14.36
C GLY A 648 -16.31 -13.38 -13.85
N TRP A 649 -15.05 -13.28 -14.30
CA TRP A 649 -14.12 -12.17 -13.98
C TRP A 649 -14.04 -11.80 -12.49
N PRO A 650 -13.70 -12.76 -11.59
CA PRO A 650 -13.67 -12.52 -10.16
C PRO A 650 -12.62 -11.48 -9.70
N GLU A 651 -12.93 -10.84 -8.59
CA GLU A 651 -12.08 -9.93 -7.82
C GLU A 651 -10.74 -10.57 -7.41
N TYR A 652 -10.78 -11.78 -6.84
CA TYR A 652 -9.61 -12.53 -6.38
C TYR A 652 -9.82 -14.06 -6.36
N TYR A 653 -8.73 -14.80 -6.15
CA TYR A 653 -8.65 -16.26 -6.05
C TYR A 653 -7.94 -16.69 -4.75
N ASP A 654 -8.31 -17.86 -4.22
CA ASP A 654 -7.84 -18.40 -2.94
C ASP A 654 -7.01 -19.69 -3.11
N GLY A 655 -6.23 -20.00 -2.05
CA GLY A 655 -5.33 -21.15 -1.97
C GLY A 655 -3.92 -20.87 -2.49
N LYS A 656 -2.96 -21.74 -2.15
CA LYS A 656 -1.52 -21.54 -2.46
C LYS A 656 -1.28 -21.21 -3.92
N ALA A 657 -1.66 -22.08 -4.86
CA ALA A 657 -1.54 -21.83 -6.30
C ALA A 657 -2.71 -21.02 -6.92
N GLY A 658 -3.58 -20.37 -6.11
CA GLY A 658 -4.73 -19.61 -6.62
C GLY A 658 -5.80 -20.47 -7.32
N ARG A 659 -6.00 -21.71 -6.86
CA ARG A 659 -6.89 -22.68 -7.54
C ARG A 659 -8.37 -22.28 -7.49
N TYR A 660 -8.84 -21.77 -6.36
CA TYR A 660 -10.26 -21.55 -6.09
C TYR A 660 -10.65 -20.09 -6.37
N VAL A 661 -11.86 -19.82 -6.83
CA VAL A 661 -12.41 -18.45 -6.81
C VAL A 661 -12.51 -18.00 -5.35
N GLY A 662 -12.18 -16.74 -5.06
CA GLY A 662 -12.09 -16.23 -3.69
C GLY A 662 -13.42 -16.30 -2.94
N LYS A 663 -13.38 -16.68 -1.65
CA LYS A 663 -14.59 -16.95 -0.82
C LYS A 663 -15.65 -15.84 -0.81
N GLN A 664 -15.24 -14.59 -1.00
CA GLN A 664 -16.11 -13.41 -1.05
C GLN A 664 -15.81 -12.54 -2.28
N ALA A 665 -15.17 -13.13 -3.32
CA ALA A 665 -14.79 -12.42 -4.53
C ALA A 665 -16.01 -12.03 -5.35
N ARG A 666 -16.14 -10.74 -5.67
CA ARG A 666 -17.20 -10.28 -6.58
C ARG A 666 -16.93 -10.72 -8.01
N LYS A 667 -17.98 -11.12 -8.73
CA LYS A 667 -17.96 -11.33 -10.18
C LYS A 667 -18.03 -10.00 -10.93
N TYR A 668 -17.51 -10.01 -12.16
CA TYR A 668 -17.42 -8.84 -13.03
C TYR A 668 -16.78 -7.64 -12.31
N GLN A 669 -15.68 -7.90 -11.59
CA GLN A 669 -14.88 -6.86 -10.94
C GLN A 669 -14.07 -6.11 -12.01
N THR A 670 -14.33 -4.82 -12.14
CA THR A 670 -13.87 -4.00 -13.25
C THR A 670 -12.35 -3.95 -13.37
N TRP A 671 -11.60 -3.89 -12.27
CA TRP A 671 -10.13 -3.89 -12.34
C TRP A 671 -9.50 -5.23 -12.74
N SER A 672 -10.22 -6.36 -12.58
CA SER A 672 -9.78 -7.66 -13.13
C SER A 672 -9.91 -7.68 -14.65
N ILE A 673 -10.99 -7.07 -15.16
CA ILE A 673 -11.28 -6.92 -16.59
C ILE A 673 -10.32 -5.91 -17.24
N SER A 674 -10.20 -4.69 -16.68
CA SER A 674 -9.33 -3.66 -17.24
C SER A 674 -7.84 -3.94 -17.02
N GLY A 675 -7.48 -4.64 -15.94
CA GLY A 675 -6.11 -5.14 -15.74
C GLY A 675 -5.68 -6.12 -16.83
N TYR A 676 -6.57 -7.06 -17.21
CA TYR A 676 -6.36 -7.93 -18.35
C TYR A 676 -6.23 -7.14 -19.67
N LEU A 677 -7.15 -6.20 -19.95
CA LEU A 677 -7.10 -5.37 -21.16
C LEU A 677 -5.80 -4.55 -21.27
N VAL A 678 -5.35 -3.90 -20.20
CA VAL A 678 -4.07 -3.15 -20.20
C VAL A 678 -2.89 -4.08 -20.49
N ALA A 679 -2.87 -5.30 -19.91
CA ALA A 679 -1.81 -6.27 -20.18
C ALA A 679 -1.78 -6.68 -21.67
N LYS A 680 -2.93 -6.93 -22.30
CA LYS A 680 -3.05 -7.22 -23.74
C LYS A 680 -2.55 -6.03 -24.58
N LEU A 681 -3.04 -4.83 -24.33
CA LEU A 681 -2.65 -3.59 -25.04
C LEU A 681 -1.15 -3.28 -24.93
N MET A 682 -0.48 -3.66 -23.84
CA MET A 682 0.97 -3.50 -23.69
C MET A 682 1.79 -4.58 -24.40
N ILE A 683 1.30 -5.83 -24.46
CA ILE A 683 1.94 -6.91 -25.21
C ILE A 683 1.79 -6.71 -26.73
N GLU A 684 0.64 -6.20 -27.17
CA GLU A 684 0.35 -5.87 -28.56
C GLU A 684 1.09 -4.60 -29.02
N ASN A 685 1.19 -3.58 -28.15
CA ASN A 685 1.95 -2.37 -28.41
C ASN A 685 2.82 -1.96 -27.20
N PRO A 686 4.10 -2.39 -27.16
CA PRO A 686 5.05 -1.97 -26.12
C PRO A 686 5.29 -0.46 -26.03
N ALA A 687 4.98 0.33 -27.08
CA ALA A 687 5.05 1.79 -27.02
C ALA A 687 3.98 2.42 -26.10
N ASN A 688 3.05 1.63 -25.55
CA ASN A 688 2.18 2.04 -24.45
C ASN A 688 2.91 2.11 -23.09
N LEU A 689 4.05 1.42 -22.90
CA LEU A 689 4.76 1.39 -21.61
C LEU A 689 5.12 2.80 -21.06
N PRO A 690 5.66 3.75 -21.85
CA PRO A 690 6.01 5.10 -21.37
C PRO A 690 4.84 5.92 -20.80
N ILE A 691 3.58 5.49 -20.96
CA ILE A 691 2.41 6.10 -20.31
C ILE A 691 2.47 5.89 -18.78
N ILE A 692 2.95 4.72 -18.32
CA ILE A 692 2.95 4.30 -16.91
C ILE A 692 4.34 3.90 -16.37
N SER A 693 5.41 4.29 -17.06
CA SER A 693 6.80 4.13 -16.62
C SER A 693 7.61 5.43 -16.64
N LEU A 694 8.75 5.40 -15.94
CA LEU A 694 9.78 6.44 -15.95
C LEU A 694 11.16 5.85 -16.27
N GLU A 695 11.92 6.56 -17.10
CA GLU A 695 13.35 6.33 -17.29
C GLU A 695 14.16 6.64 -16.03
N GLU A 696 15.39 6.14 -15.94
CA GLU A 696 16.32 6.41 -14.84
C GLU A 696 16.57 7.92 -14.62
N ASP A 697 16.76 8.34 -13.38
CA ASP A 697 17.27 9.69 -13.10
C ASP A 697 18.81 9.70 -13.14
N LYS A 698 19.35 10.26 -14.23
CA LYS A 698 20.80 10.44 -14.44
C LYS A 698 21.48 11.31 -13.37
N ARG A 699 20.71 11.97 -12.49
CA ARG A 699 21.21 12.72 -11.33
C ARG A 699 21.39 11.83 -10.09
N ILE A 700 20.64 10.72 -9.98
CA ILE A 700 20.67 9.78 -8.86
C ILE A 700 21.74 8.69 -9.10
N SER A 701 21.94 8.26 -10.34
CA SER A 701 22.96 7.26 -10.71
C SER A 701 24.42 7.76 -10.60
N MET A 702 24.62 9.05 -10.27
CA MET A 702 25.93 9.67 -10.04
C MET A 702 26.04 10.25 -8.63
N PRO A 703 26.01 9.41 -7.56
CA PRO A 703 26.11 9.88 -6.18
C PRO A 703 27.51 10.43 -5.91
N LYS A 704 27.66 11.76 -5.97
CA LYS A 704 28.86 12.44 -5.44
C LYS A 704 28.91 12.21 -3.93
N LEU A 705 29.85 11.37 -3.49
CA LEU A 705 30.16 11.13 -2.08
C LEU A 705 30.82 12.36 -1.44
N THR A 706 30.04 13.42 -1.23
CA THR A 706 30.37 14.45 -0.25
C THR A 706 30.41 13.78 1.13
N ARG A 707 31.61 13.67 1.70
CA ARG A 707 31.78 13.27 3.10
C ARG A 707 30.92 14.17 3.98
N SER A 708 30.10 13.56 4.85
CA SER A 708 29.36 14.28 5.88
C SER A 708 30.32 15.03 6.78
N ILE A 709 30.26 16.36 6.78
CA ILE A 709 30.89 17.18 7.80
C ILE A 709 30.03 17.05 9.06
N SER A 710 30.52 16.29 10.03
CA SER A 710 29.99 16.30 11.39
C SER A 710 30.35 17.63 12.05
N PHE A 711 29.32 18.31 12.57
CA PHE A 711 29.44 19.34 13.59
C PHE A 711 29.13 18.71 14.96
#